data_AF-A0A8B0SFG9-F1
#
_entry.id   AF-A0A8B0SFG9-F1
#
_cell.length_a   1.000
_cell.length_b   1.000
_cell.length_c   1.000
_cell.angle_alpha   90.00
_cell.angle_beta   90.00
_cell.angle_gamma   90.00
#
_symmetry.space_group_name_H-M   'P 1'
#
loop_
_entity.id
_entity.type
_entity.pdbx_description
1 polymer ?
#
loop_
_entity_poly.entity_id
_entity_poly.type
_entity_poly.pdbx_seq_one_letter_code
_entity_poly.pdbx_strand_id
1 'polypeptide(L)'
;MQIIKPYGRSFTETNQRVLLDKHRDKHDVPPFAASHEKLVIAQWVSVIDKIICKPNPKAKISLPTPQQYQLRETLGKAAWLELNKRLPCSDHAVFWRSKIHPYGDAKEQEPAPLLQGRWYQRFVGDIEPTAITENVAQIIVERIASHLYEAELRLSPEAEPRRKGKIQAQAESIKENILLQSKSLATWCDADWTAYNRHDVAERIYLVAKDRLKQKQEARKNKQPMQPEWRIDSSLAGKMLFEHWAKVYSGTDGKSRITEAKQEKPGLFHLHMAVKDFYTRLFDSDRRDETLVEFLLPRKKKALREKLEHKSKNTDLAASIRLGKILYYREAESETVPLANSRFWGSDGQAEIKRAEAFVRVWRHVLGQANLTLANWASLASPDELWEKDSFDSKFLDHVEKLFEKDAGLDSRLAIFNQNLHLLFGTSASLFQTDDGITQKASILLAYQGGSALRHAAFHFKGRDKFLEVLDEELSEKGRSSGLLTPLGALWDKTQEKQDERLLATLEGAHVFQVCTQAQVQQLVNGVCAIPTGDLPLPRFGRVIERNHNAGLKTGLPPRVNRQAMEQNPAQKCQYVVLKMLYERPFRVWLEGATDAMLSTWLTTALNRSTTAARNNPDVRRKSEAERELVTARAAKLPIAIGGKDGQGKNKSIRQFFHDLSAATASEMRVQRGYASDAEKAREQAEYIDELLRDVVALAFKDFLDGKGLCWLLDIDPKQALQPIRCCPTENIQLPASTLQIVNWQPVLYFLLHLMPVGEVSQLLHQLAKWEILAKPEQARNDTEGTRIKALQHTLKLYLDMHDSQYTGDDAMPTVERDVLTAFSSFYENPRVFAQVFENQGNGRERAQYLPQRGLREIRRFGHTPVLQTLVKKKITAEDVSRCLTAEAPLKNGIYSVVAEAQSQREALHAQWVKERKQFEGYQGYAAALKKVVAHRQDSNHIRLVDHVAAHRIVMKVLARLADFSGLFERDLTFVTLATLHEYQLKSEDFFVTDNPPKYNKKGKMEDDGLTLFKKGQIIEAMGKVQVSQNAVKQAIVGRVNLDLYRSIRNDFAHFNMLYGKQRTMQIISGKKELRCPDMGLTCWVNCARDLMSYDRKLKNAVSQSIMELLEREGFILKWEMNSHHQLCNATIESRVVHHLGDKTFPLKADKRAFCRITESLHSDAFVKMLAAAFGGAAHPNQDIGTLDLQTVNWEGAKAKWAGSQ
;
A
#
# COMPACT_ATOMS: atom_id res chain seq x y z
N MET A 1 -13.32 -18.12 16.15
CA MET A 1 -11.89 -17.73 16.27
C MET A 1 -11.63 -16.40 16.98
N GLN A 2 -12.60 -15.47 17.13
CA GLN A 2 -12.35 -14.20 17.84
C GLN A 2 -12.14 -14.35 19.37
N ILE A 3 -12.61 -15.44 19.98
CA ILE A 3 -12.54 -15.68 21.43
C ILE A 3 -11.12 -16.08 21.89
N ILE A 4 -10.37 -16.84 21.08
CA ILE A 4 -9.03 -17.35 21.44
C ILE A 4 -7.91 -16.36 21.10
N LYS A 5 -8.06 -15.56 20.04
CA LYS A 5 -7.01 -14.65 19.53
C LYS A 5 -6.38 -13.68 20.56
N PRO A 6 -7.07 -13.23 21.63
CA PRO A 6 -6.43 -12.42 22.67
C PRO A 6 -5.56 -13.22 23.65
N TYR A 7 -5.72 -14.55 23.69
CA TYR A 7 -5.20 -15.45 24.73
C TYR A 7 -4.27 -16.56 24.19
N GLY A 8 -4.28 -16.80 22.88
CA GLY A 8 -3.40 -17.76 22.20
C GLY A 8 -3.64 -17.84 20.69
N ARG A 9 -2.94 -18.76 20.01
CA ARG A 9 -3.12 -19.12 18.60
C ARG A 9 -3.52 -20.59 18.47
N SER A 10 -4.60 -20.90 17.75
CA SER A 10 -4.92 -22.31 17.45
C SER A 10 -4.22 -22.74 16.16
N PHE A 11 -3.58 -23.90 16.12
CA PHE A 11 -3.06 -24.54 14.90
C PHE A 11 -3.59 -25.97 14.78
N THR A 12 -3.49 -26.58 13.61
CA THR A 12 -3.95 -27.96 13.37
C THR A 12 -2.77 -28.92 13.52
N GLU A 13 -2.90 -29.91 14.40
CA GLU A 13 -1.96 -31.01 14.59
C GLU A 13 -2.76 -32.31 14.37
N THR A 14 -2.35 -33.14 13.39
CA THR A 14 -2.91 -34.49 13.18
C THR A 14 -4.45 -34.57 13.22
N ASN A 15 -5.13 -33.67 12.48
CA ASN A 15 -6.60 -33.56 12.42
C ASN A 15 -7.30 -33.10 13.71
N GLN A 16 -6.61 -32.42 14.63
CA GLN A 16 -7.23 -31.74 15.75
C GLN A 16 -6.66 -30.32 15.89
N ARG A 17 -7.50 -29.35 16.31
CA ARG A 17 -6.99 -28.03 16.66
C ARG A 17 -6.45 -28.02 18.08
N VAL A 18 -5.19 -27.61 18.21
CA VAL A 18 -4.51 -27.37 19.48
C VAL A 18 -4.36 -25.87 19.67
N LEU A 19 -4.55 -25.38 20.89
CA LEU A 19 -4.31 -23.99 21.26
C LEU A 19 -2.88 -23.85 21.77
N LEU A 20 -2.14 -22.90 21.22
CA LEU A 20 -0.85 -22.48 21.72
C LEU A 20 -1.03 -21.15 22.43
N ASP A 21 -0.76 -21.07 23.73
CA ASP A 21 -0.97 -19.83 24.48
C ASP A 21 0.15 -18.79 24.20
N LYS A 22 0.19 -17.71 25.00
CA LYS A 22 1.22 -16.65 24.89
C LYS A 22 2.61 -17.10 25.32
N HIS A 23 2.71 -18.13 26.15
CA HIS A 23 3.95 -18.72 26.62
C HIS A 23 4.48 -19.79 25.67
N ARG A 24 3.66 -20.15 24.66
CA ARG A 24 3.86 -21.21 23.67
C ARG A 24 3.56 -22.62 24.18
N ASP A 25 2.85 -22.72 25.30
CA ASP A 25 2.40 -24.00 25.80
C ASP A 25 1.22 -24.50 24.99
N LYS A 26 1.20 -25.81 24.71
CA LYS A 26 0.15 -26.49 23.95
C LYS A 26 -0.97 -26.90 24.89
N HIS A 27 -2.19 -26.56 24.53
CA HIS A 27 -3.40 -26.84 25.29
C HIS A 27 -4.48 -27.42 24.38
N ASP A 28 -5.24 -28.40 24.88
CA ASP A 28 -6.50 -28.78 24.23
C ASP A 28 -7.52 -27.64 24.40
N VAL A 29 -8.31 -27.38 23.36
CA VAL A 29 -9.19 -26.21 23.28
C VAL A 29 -10.31 -26.25 24.33
N PRO A 30 -11.03 -27.37 24.55
CA PRO A 30 -12.11 -27.44 25.54
C PRO A 30 -11.65 -27.24 27.00
N PRO A 31 -10.61 -27.93 27.50
CA PRO A 31 -10.11 -27.69 28.86
C PRO A 31 -9.66 -26.24 29.06
N PHE A 32 -8.89 -25.70 28.12
CA PHE A 32 -8.38 -24.32 28.20
C PHE A 32 -9.51 -23.28 28.19
N ALA A 33 -10.53 -23.46 27.36
CA ALA A 33 -11.67 -22.53 27.32
C ALA A 33 -12.53 -22.59 28.59
N ALA A 34 -12.50 -23.69 29.33
CA ALA A 34 -13.22 -23.86 30.58
C ALA A 34 -12.44 -23.31 31.80
N SER A 35 -11.10 -23.35 31.78
CA SER A 35 -10.27 -22.96 32.92
C SER A 35 -9.58 -21.60 32.80
N HIS A 36 -9.43 -21.05 31.58
CA HIS A 36 -8.70 -19.79 31.40
C HIS A 36 -9.51 -18.56 31.86
N GLU A 37 -9.11 -17.96 32.97
CA GLU A 37 -9.83 -16.92 33.72
C GLU A 37 -10.38 -15.78 32.86
N LYS A 38 -9.52 -15.11 32.08
CA LYS A 38 -9.95 -13.97 31.26
C LYS A 38 -10.94 -14.34 30.15
N LEU A 39 -10.89 -15.57 29.66
CA LEU A 39 -11.77 -16.05 28.59
C LEU A 39 -13.15 -16.37 29.18
N VAL A 40 -13.18 -17.03 30.33
CA VAL A 40 -14.40 -17.30 31.10
C VAL A 40 -15.08 -15.98 31.51
N ILE A 41 -14.32 -15.03 32.08
CA ILE A 41 -14.82 -13.67 32.41
C ILE A 41 -15.47 -13.01 31.19
N ALA A 42 -14.84 -13.09 30.02
CA ALA A 42 -15.39 -12.49 28.80
C ALA A 42 -16.73 -13.13 28.37
N GLN A 43 -16.92 -14.43 28.59
CA GLN A 43 -18.19 -15.12 28.29
C GLN A 43 -19.31 -14.67 29.23
N TRP A 44 -19.02 -14.54 30.52
CA TRP A 44 -19.93 -14.00 31.52
C TRP A 44 -20.37 -12.58 31.19
N VAL A 45 -19.41 -11.68 30.96
CA VAL A 45 -19.68 -10.29 30.55
C VAL A 45 -20.50 -10.26 29.25
N SER A 46 -20.21 -11.14 28.29
CA SER A 46 -20.97 -11.20 27.04
C SER A 46 -22.44 -11.59 27.23
N VAL A 47 -22.77 -12.42 28.23
CA VAL A 47 -24.18 -12.75 28.53
C VAL A 47 -24.85 -11.57 29.23
N ILE A 48 -24.18 -10.94 30.18
CA ILE A 48 -24.66 -9.71 30.84
C ILE A 48 -24.95 -8.62 29.80
N ASP A 49 -24.05 -8.43 28.83
CA ASP A 49 -24.23 -7.46 27.73
C ASP A 49 -25.42 -7.75 26.81
N LYS A 50 -25.86 -9.01 26.72
CA LYS A 50 -27.07 -9.39 25.99
C LYS A 50 -28.34 -9.13 26.79
N ILE A 51 -28.26 -9.27 28.11
CA ILE A 51 -29.37 -8.97 29.02
C ILE A 51 -29.54 -7.45 29.12
N ILE A 52 -28.44 -6.71 29.32
CA ILE A 52 -28.40 -5.25 29.38
C ILE A 52 -27.35 -4.76 28.40
N CYS A 53 -27.77 -4.19 27.27
CA CYS A 53 -26.85 -3.63 26.29
C CYS A 53 -26.01 -2.50 26.89
N LYS A 54 -24.81 -2.26 26.35
CA LYS A 54 -23.99 -1.09 26.68
C LYS A 54 -24.54 0.16 25.98
N PRO A 55 -24.32 1.37 26.50
CA PRO A 55 -24.61 2.62 25.77
C PRO A 55 -23.92 2.60 24.41
N ASN A 56 -24.60 3.06 23.36
CA ASN A 56 -24.01 3.09 22.03
C ASN A 56 -23.05 4.29 21.92
N PRO A 57 -21.73 4.09 21.71
CA PRO A 57 -20.78 5.19 21.64
C PRO A 57 -20.98 6.13 20.44
N LYS A 58 -21.88 5.80 19.50
CA LYS A 58 -22.26 6.65 18.36
C LYS A 58 -23.57 7.43 18.57
N ALA A 59 -24.34 7.12 19.62
CA ALA A 59 -25.53 7.91 19.94
C ALA A 59 -25.10 9.24 20.58
N LYS A 60 -25.95 10.28 20.49
CA LYS A 60 -25.73 11.56 21.19
C LYS A 60 -25.49 11.39 22.70
N ILE A 61 -25.97 10.27 23.24
CA ILE A 61 -25.93 9.83 24.63
C ILE A 61 -24.86 8.73 24.74
N SER A 62 -23.73 9.03 25.38
CA SER A 62 -22.58 8.11 25.53
C SER A 62 -22.47 7.47 26.93
N LEU A 63 -23.30 7.89 27.88
CA LEU A 63 -23.29 7.46 29.27
C LEU A 63 -24.49 6.54 29.60
N PRO A 64 -24.37 5.66 30.62
CA PRO A 64 -25.48 4.83 31.07
C PRO A 64 -26.51 5.65 31.84
N THR A 65 -27.77 5.18 31.84
CA THR A 65 -28.78 5.71 32.78
C THR A 65 -28.52 5.21 34.20
N PRO A 66 -29.02 5.89 35.25
CA PRO A 66 -28.89 5.44 36.62
C PRO A 66 -29.43 4.02 36.83
N GLN A 67 -30.58 3.69 36.23
CA GLN A 67 -31.20 2.37 36.28
C GLN A 67 -30.33 1.30 35.60
N GLN A 68 -29.82 1.59 34.40
CA GLN A 68 -28.94 0.67 33.67
C GLN A 68 -27.62 0.43 34.41
N TYR A 69 -27.06 1.49 35.01
CA TYR A 69 -25.87 1.40 35.84
C TYR A 69 -26.11 0.50 37.05
N GLN A 70 -27.16 0.78 37.82
CA GLN A 70 -27.48 0.03 39.04
C GLN A 70 -27.74 -1.44 38.73
N LEU A 71 -28.52 -1.72 37.69
CA LEU A 71 -28.81 -3.09 37.29
C LEU A 71 -27.54 -3.86 36.88
N ARG A 72 -26.62 -3.23 36.13
CA ARG A 72 -25.33 -3.84 35.78
C ARG A 72 -24.43 -4.05 36.99
N GLU A 73 -24.44 -3.13 37.96
CA GLU A 73 -23.69 -3.27 39.21
C GLU A 73 -24.24 -4.44 40.04
N THR A 74 -25.56 -4.52 40.24
CA THR A 74 -26.21 -5.59 41.02
C THR A 74 -25.96 -6.96 40.40
N LEU A 75 -26.23 -7.11 39.10
CA LEU A 75 -25.96 -8.37 38.39
C LEU A 75 -24.46 -8.67 38.30
N GLY A 76 -23.62 -7.64 38.13
CA GLY A 76 -22.18 -7.77 38.07
C GLY A 76 -21.57 -8.28 39.37
N LYS A 77 -22.07 -7.83 40.54
CA LYS A 77 -21.66 -8.33 41.85
C LYS A 77 -22.08 -9.78 42.08
N ALA A 78 -23.36 -10.10 41.85
CA ALA A 78 -23.85 -11.46 41.99
C ALA A 78 -23.12 -12.43 41.04
N ALA A 79 -22.91 -12.04 39.78
CA ALA A 79 -22.17 -12.85 38.81
C ALA A 79 -20.69 -13.04 39.20
N TRP A 80 -20.04 -12.03 39.79
CA TRP A 80 -18.66 -12.15 40.27
C TRP A 80 -18.55 -13.15 41.42
N LEU A 81 -19.50 -13.11 42.37
CA LEU A 81 -19.55 -14.08 43.47
C LEU A 81 -19.73 -15.50 42.94
N GLU A 82 -20.67 -15.72 42.02
CA GLU A 82 -20.90 -17.04 41.43
C GLU A 82 -19.73 -17.52 40.57
N LEU A 83 -19.10 -16.62 39.81
CA LEU A 83 -17.89 -16.94 39.05
C LEU A 83 -16.74 -17.35 39.98
N ASN A 84 -16.50 -16.63 41.07
CA ASN A 84 -15.42 -16.93 42.02
C ASN A 84 -15.60 -18.29 42.73
N LYS A 85 -16.84 -18.78 42.90
CA LYS A 85 -17.07 -20.15 43.41
C LYS A 85 -16.52 -21.22 42.46
N ARG A 86 -16.55 -20.95 41.14
CA ARG A 86 -16.18 -21.89 40.08
C ARG A 86 -14.73 -21.72 39.62
N LEU A 87 -14.22 -20.49 39.68
CA LEU A 87 -12.89 -20.12 39.26
C LEU A 87 -12.36 -19.04 40.21
N PRO A 88 -11.54 -19.40 41.21
CA PRO A 88 -11.00 -18.44 42.17
C PRO A 88 -10.09 -17.43 41.47
N CYS A 89 -10.59 -16.22 41.19
CA CYS A 89 -9.89 -15.21 40.37
C CYS A 89 -9.77 -13.86 41.09
N SER A 90 -9.28 -13.83 42.33
CA SER A 90 -9.15 -12.60 43.14
C SER A 90 -8.41 -11.48 42.40
N ASP A 91 -7.39 -11.82 41.61
CA ASP A 91 -6.50 -10.89 40.91
C ASP A 91 -7.15 -10.23 39.68
N HIS A 92 -8.41 -10.56 39.38
CA HIS A 92 -9.13 -10.05 38.20
C HIS A 92 -10.36 -9.21 38.54
N ALA A 93 -10.58 -8.87 39.81
CA ALA A 93 -11.69 -8.01 40.24
C ALA A 93 -11.68 -6.63 39.55
N VAL A 94 -10.51 -6.02 39.39
CA VAL A 94 -10.35 -4.74 38.66
C VAL A 94 -10.70 -4.89 37.19
N PHE A 95 -10.25 -5.98 36.55
CA PHE A 95 -10.57 -6.27 35.16
C PHE A 95 -12.08 -6.50 34.97
N TRP A 96 -12.72 -7.27 35.85
CA TRP A 96 -14.16 -7.48 35.86
C TRP A 96 -14.92 -6.15 35.95
N ARG A 97 -14.60 -5.31 36.95
CA ARG A 97 -15.25 -4.00 37.15
C ARG A 97 -15.16 -3.14 35.88
N SER A 98 -13.98 -3.07 35.25
CA SER A 98 -13.78 -2.32 34.00
C SER A 98 -14.62 -2.83 32.82
N LYS A 99 -15.07 -4.10 32.86
CA LYS A 99 -15.90 -4.70 31.81
C LYS A 99 -17.38 -4.55 32.06
N ILE A 100 -17.80 -4.58 33.32
CA ILE A 100 -19.18 -4.31 33.72
C ILE A 100 -19.50 -2.82 33.52
N HIS A 101 -18.58 -1.93 33.92
CA HIS A 101 -18.68 -0.47 33.84
C HIS A 101 -17.55 0.13 32.97
N PRO A 102 -17.59 -0.04 31.63
CA PRO A 102 -16.55 0.51 30.74
C PRO A 102 -16.53 2.05 30.67
N TYR A 103 -17.50 2.71 31.29
CA TYR A 103 -17.74 4.15 31.34
C TYR A 103 -17.40 4.77 32.71
N GLY A 104 -16.80 4.02 33.64
CA GLY A 104 -16.53 4.49 35.01
C GLY A 104 -17.81 4.72 35.82
N ASP A 105 -17.77 5.65 36.77
CA ASP A 105 -18.91 5.95 37.67
C ASP A 105 -19.88 7.03 37.13
N ALA A 106 -19.65 7.55 35.92
CA ALA A 106 -20.45 8.61 35.30
C ALA A 106 -21.83 8.12 34.83
N LYS A 107 -22.88 8.95 35.03
CA LYS A 107 -24.29 8.65 34.71
C LYS A 107 -24.95 9.88 34.06
N GLU A 108 -25.88 9.67 33.13
CA GLU A 108 -26.63 10.75 32.47
C GLU A 108 -28.01 11.00 33.10
N GLN A 109 -28.56 12.21 32.96
CA GLN A 109 -29.92 12.57 33.34
C GLN A 109 -30.84 12.61 32.10
N GLU A 110 -31.40 11.44 31.75
CA GLU A 110 -32.55 11.21 30.84
C GLU A 110 -32.44 11.60 29.34
N PRO A 111 -33.20 10.93 28.43
CA PRO A 111 -34.17 9.84 28.65
C PRO A 111 -33.62 8.43 28.33
N ALA A 112 -34.15 7.43 29.06
CA ALA A 112 -33.62 6.07 29.08
C ALA A 112 -33.96 5.22 27.84
N PRO A 113 -33.02 4.41 27.31
CA PRO A 113 -33.35 3.35 26.36
C PRO A 113 -34.12 2.22 27.06
N LEU A 114 -35.08 1.61 26.35
CA LEU A 114 -35.80 0.41 26.81
C LEU A 114 -34.80 -0.72 27.11
N LEU A 115 -34.71 -1.15 28.38
CA LEU A 115 -33.79 -2.20 28.85
C LEU A 115 -34.29 -3.62 28.55
N GLN A 116 -35.51 -3.78 28.06
CA GLN A 116 -36.20 -5.07 27.92
C GLN A 116 -36.03 -5.67 26.51
N GLY A 117 -34.99 -6.49 26.33
CA GLY A 117 -34.75 -7.27 25.10
C GLY A 117 -35.14 -8.76 25.24
N ARG A 118 -35.09 -9.52 24.13
CA ARG A 118 -35.42 -10.97 24.14
C ARG A 118 -34.56 -11.80 25.10
N TRP A 119 -33.28 -11.45 25.25
CA TRP A 119 -32.40 -12.11 26.23
C TRP A 119 -32.70 -11.67 27.66
N TYR A 120 -33.15 -10.43 27.87
CA TYR A 120 -33.64 -9.97 29.16
C TYR A 120 -34.84 -10.83 29.58
N GLN A 121 -35.86 -10.96 28.73
CA GLN A 121 -37.03 -11.80 29.03
C GLN A 121 -36.65 -13.26 29.29
N ARG A 122 -35.64 -13.80 28.59
CA ARG A 122 -35.21 -15.19 28.80
C ARG A 122 -34.52 -15.44 30.15
N PHE A 123 -33.67 -14.53 30.59
CA PHE A 123 -32.90 -14.70 31.84
C PHE A 123 -33.63 -14.13 33.05
N VAL A 124 -34.31 -13.00 32.87
CA VAL A 124 -34.96 -12.20 33.91
C VAL A 124 -36.46 -12.49 33.97
N GLY A 125 -37.14 -12.63 32.83
CA GLY A 125 -38.60 -12.72 32.75
C GLY A 125 -39.26 -11.34 32.64
N ASP A 126 -40.49 -11.23 33.14
CA ASP A 126 -41.29 -10.00 33.10
C ASP A 126 -41.03 -9.08 34.33
N ILE A 127 -39.88 -9.23 34.97
CA ILE A 127 -39.49 -8.42 36.14
C ILE A 127 -38.89 -7.09 35.66
N GLU A 128 -39.44 -5.98 36.13
CA GLU A 128 -38.92 -4.64 35.82
C GLU A 128 -37.49 -4.43 36.36
N PRO A 129 -36.60 -3.72 35.63
CA PRO A 129 -35.21 -3.48 36.04
C PRO A 129 -35.03 -2.95 37.47
N THR A 130 -35.96 -2.11 37.93
CA THR A 130 -35.95 -1.50 39.28
C THR A 130 -36.35 -2.47 40.38
N ALA A 131 -37.02 -3.57 40.05
CA ALA A 131 -37.45 -4.60 41.00
C ALA A 131 -36.41 -5.72 41.20
N ILE A 132 -35.27 -5.66 40.49
CA ILE A 132 -34.20 -6.65 40.60
C ILE A 132 -33.34 -6.35 41.83
N THR A 133 -33.69 -7.00 42.94
CA THR A 133 -32.91 -7.01 44.19
C THR A 133 -31.71 -7.96 44.09
N GLU A 134 -30.84 -7.96 45.09
CA GLU A 134 -29.67 -8.87 45.14
C GLU A 134 -30.09 -10.36 45.07
N ASN A 135 -31.19 -10.74 45.73
CA ASN A 135 -31.71 -12.10 45.68
C ASN A 135 -32.22 -12.49 44.28
N VAL A 136 -32.92 -11.58 43.61
CA VAL A 136 -33.39 -11.80 42.23
C VAL A 136 -32.21 -11.86 41.25
N ALA A 137 -31.20 -11.01 41.46
CA ALA A 137 -29.96 -11.02 40.68
C ALA A 137 -29.22 -12.36 40.82
N GLN A 138 -29.20 -12.95 42.02
CA GLN A 138 -28.61 -14.27 42.24
C GLN A 138 -29.31 -15.37 41.42
N ILE A 139 -30.65 -15.38 41.37
CA ILE A 139 -31.42 -16.32 40.54
C ILE A 139 -31.12 -16.13 39.04
N ILE A 140 -31.02 -14.88 38.58
CA ILE A 140 -30.66 -14.57 37.19
C ILE A 140 -29.25 -15.09 36.89
N VAL A 141 -28.32 -14.91 37.82
CA VAL A 141 -26.93 -15.36 37.71
C VAL A 141 -26.81 -16.88 37.69
N GLU A 142 -27.61 -17.60 38.47
CA GLU A 142 -27.68 -19.06 38.40
C GLU A 142 -28.16 -19.55 37.03
N ARG A 143 -29.15 -18.86 36.43
CA ARG A 143 -29.57 -19.13 35.04
C ARG A 143 -28.46 -18.83 34.03
N ILE A 144 -27.68 -17.76 34.24
CA ILE A 144 -26.50 -17.45 33.41
C ILE A 144 -25.44 -18.55 33.55
N ALA A 145 -25.16 -19.01 34.78
CA ALA A 145 -24.22 -20.09 35.03
C ALA A 145 -24.68 -21.38 34.33
N SER A 146 -25.94 -21.78 34.49
CA SER A 146 -26.51 -22.93 33.81
C SER A 146 -26.40 -22.79 32.28
N HIS A 147 -26.69 -21.62 31.71
CA HIS A 147 -26.49 -21.35 30.28
C HIS A 147 -25.04 -21.53 29.79
N LEU A 148 -24.07 -21.11 30.61
CA LEU A 148 -22.66 -21.14 30.25
C LEU A 148 -22.04 -22.53 30.41
N TYR A 149 -22.39 -23.25 31.47
CA TYR A 149 -21.72 -24.50 31.87
C TYR A 149 -22.55 -25.76 31.62
N GLU A 150 -23.87 -25.71 31.79
CA GLU A 150 -24.72 -26.91 31.78
C GLU A 150 -25.47 -27.08 30.45
N ALA A 151 -26.31 -26.10 30.08
CA ALA A 151 -27.20 -26.20 28.92
C ALA A 151 -27.42 -24.85 28.24
N GLU A 152 -26.97 -24.69 26.99
CA GLU A 152 -27.15 -23.45 26.23
C GLU A 152 -28.64 -23.16 25.97
N LEU A 153 -29.20 -22.25 26.78
CA LEU A 153 -30.54 -21.69 26.58
C LEU A 153 -30.72 -21.05 25.19
N ARG A 154 -31.90 -21.30 24.60
CA ARG A 154 -32.37 -20.72 23.33
C ARG A 154 -33.17 -19.44 23.58
N LEU A 155 -33.27 -18.60 22.54
CA LEU A 155 -34.05 -17.35 22.56
C LEU A 155 -35.57 -17.58 22.64
N SER A 156 -36.08 -18.67 22.06
CA SER A 156 -37.49 -19.05 22.20
C SER A 156 -37.68 -19.77 23.54
N PRO A 157 -38.61 -19.34 24.40
CA PRO A 157 -38.90 -20.02 25.67
C PRO A 157 -39.33 -21.48 25.49
N GLU A 158 -40.03 -21.76 24.38
CA GLU A 158 -40.57 -23.08 24.01
C GLU A 158 -39.50 -24.03 23.45
N ALA A 159 -38.32 -23.53 23.08
CA ALA A 159 -37.27 -24.36 22.51
C ALA A 159 -36.41 -24.98 23.61
N GLU A 160 -36.26 -26.31 23.57
CA GLU A 160 -35.42 -27.03 24.51
C GLU A 160 -33.96 -26.50 24.53
N PRO A 161 -33.36 -26.33 25.71
CA PRO A 161 -31.94 -26.02 25.85
C PRO A 161 -31.06 -27.05 25.14
N ARG A 162 -29.89 -26.64 24.63
CA ARG A 162 -28.93 -27.62 24.11
C ARG A 162 -28.31 -28.41 25.26
N ARG A 163 -27.97 -29.68 25.01
CA ARG A 163 -27.37 -30.61 25.97
C ARG A 163 -26.03 -30.17 26.59
N LYS A 164 -25.37 -29.16 26.02
CA LYS A 164 -24.06 -28.68 26.47
C LYS A 164 -24.14 -27.19 26.80
N GLY A 165 -23.40 -26.75 27.81
CA GLY A 165 -23.21 -25.35 28.12
C GLY A 165 -22.52 -24.61 26.98
N LYS A 166 -22.77 -23.30 26.89
CA LYS A 166 -22.25 -22.47 25.80
C LYS A 166 -20.72 -22.45 25.70
N ILE A 167 -20.00 -22.49 26.83
CA ILE A 167 -18.53 -22.49 26.83
C ILE A 167 -18.02 -23.77 26.17
N GLN A 168 -18.53 -24.92 26.60
CA GLN A 168 -18.18 -26.22 26.04
C GLN A 168 -18.56 -26.31 24.56
N ALA A 169 -19.80 -25.97 24.21
CA ALA A 169 -20.28 -26.03 22.82
C ALA A 169 -19.45 -25.17 21.87
N GLN A 170 -19.02 -23.98 22.32
CA GLN A 170 -18.13 -23.12 21.53
C GLN A 170 -16.71 -23.69 21.41
N ALA A 171 -16.18 -24.26 22.49
CA ALA A 171 -14.82 -24.82 22.49
C ALA A 171 -14.73 -26.08 21.61
N GLU A 172 -15.72 -26.96 21.67
CA GLU A 172 -15.85 -28.12 20.78
C GLU A 172 -16.04 -27.69 19.33
N SER A 173 -16.91 -26.70 19.07
CA SER A 173 -17.05 -26.14 17.72
C SER A 173 -15.73 -25.59 17.20
N ILE A 174 -14.87 -25.00 18.03
CA ILE A 174 -13.54 -24.57 17.61
C ILE A 174 -12.62 -25.76 17.34
N LYS A 175 -12.62 -26.78 18.22
CA LYS A 175 -11.83 -28.02 18.06
C LYS A 175 -12.16 -28.73 16.74
N GLU A 176 -13.44 -28.80 16.39
CA GLU A 176 -13.96 -29.47 15.19
C GLU A 176 -13.84 -28.64 13.92
N ASN A 177 -13.72 -27.31 14.02
CA ASN A 177 -13.66 -26.41 12.86
C ASN A 177 -12.26 -26.35 12.25
N ILE A 178 -11.82 -27.49 11.74
CA ILE A 178 -10.65 -27.62 10.88
C ILE A 178 -11.07 -27.15 9.49
N LEU A 179 -10.19 -26.40 8.79
CA LEU A 179 -10.39 -26.14 7.37
C LEU A 179 -10.31 -27.48 6.65
N LEU A 180 -11.45 -28.16 6.52
CA LEU A 180 -11.54 -29.36 5.71
C LEU A 180 -11.09 -28.99 4.29
N GLN A 181 -10.35 -29.89 3.64
CA GLN A 181 -10.26 -29.89 2.18
C GLN A 181 -11.66 -29.64 1.64
N SER A 182 -11.75 -28.75 0.65
CA SER A 182 -12.97 -28.48 -0.09
C SER A 182 -13.60 -29.82 -0.50
N LYS A 183 -14.50 -30.38 0.33
CA LYS A 183 -15.48 -31.35 -0.13
C LYS A 183 -16.11 -30.67 -1.33
N SER A 184 -16.15 -31.36 -2.47
CA SER A 184 -16.83 -30.85 -3.67
C SER A 184 -18.11 -30.17 -3.20
N LEU A 185 -18.21 -28.85 -3.38
CA LEU A 185 -19.43 -28.13 -3.08
C LEU A 185 -20.52 -28.93 -3.79
N ALA A 186 -21.46 -29.49 -3.04
CA ALA A 186 -22.56 -30.21 -3.66
C ALA A 186 -23.25 -29.21 -4.59
N THR A 187 -23.04 -29.41 -5.89
CA THR A 187 -23.51 -28.52 -6.95
C THR A 187 -24.95 -28.89 -7.26
N TRP A 188 -25.76 -27.89 -7.53
CA TRP A 188 -27.11 -28.09 -8.06
C TRP A 188 -27.04 -28.34 -9.56
N CYS A 189 -27.92 -29.19 -10.09
CA CYS A 189 -28.00 -29.50 -11.52
C CYS A 189 -29.16 -28.75 -12.21
N ASP A 190 -29.34 -28.96 -13.51
CA ASP A 190 -30.47 -28.40 -14.26
C ASP A 190 -31.83 -28.92 -13.76
N ALA A 191 -31.88 -30.15 -13.25
CA ALA A 191 -33.09 -30.70 -12.64
C ALA A 191 -33.45 -29.97 -11.34
N ASP A 192 -32.45 -29.63 -10.50
CA ASP A 192 -32.67 -28.83 -9.28
C ASP A 192 -33.19 -27.43 -9.63
N TRP A 193 -32.63 -26.79 -10.65
CA TRP A 193 -33.14 -25.51 -11.16
C TRP A 193 -34.58 -25.63 -11.65
N THR A 194 -34.90 -26.69 -12.38
CA THR A 194 -36.25 -26.95 -12.88
C THR A 194 -37.23 -27.14 -11.73
N ALA A 195 -36.84 -27.89 -10.69
CA ALA A 195 -37.64 -28.11 -9.49
C ALA A 195 -37.82 -26.82 -8.66
N TYR A 196 -36.76 -26.03 -8.48
CA TYR A 196 -36.80 -24.73 -7.81
C TYR A 196 -37.71 -23.74 -8.54
N ASN A 197 -37.74 -23.84 -9.87
CA ASN A 197 -38.41 -22.91 -10.77
C ASN A 197 -39.93 -23.10 -10.93
N ARG A 198 -40.59 -23.96 -10.13
CA ARG A 198 -42.06 -24.03 -10.14
C ARG A 198 -42.73 -22.69 -9.80
N HIS A 199 -41.99 -21.78 -9.14
CA HIS A 199 -42.42 -20.41 -8.86
C HIS A 199 -41.24 -19.42 -9.00
N ASP A 200 -41.32 -18.43 -9.90
CA ASP A 200 -40.24 -17.44 -10.08
C ASP A 200 -40.16 -16.47 -8.88
N VAL A 201 -39.42 -16.90 -7.86
CA VAL A 201 -39.19 -16.10 -6.64
C VAL A 201 -38.41 -14.82 -6.93
N ALA A 202 -37.60 -14.79 -8.01
CA ALA A 202 -36.81 -13.63 -8.36
C ALA A 202 -37.68 -12.48 -8.89
N GLU A 203 -38.63 -12.82 -9.77
CA GLU A 203 -39.61 -11.88 -10.29
C GLU A 203 -40.51 -11.32 -9.17
N ARG A 204 -41.00 -12.17 -8.26
CA ARG A 204 -41.79 -11.70 -7.08
C ARG A 204 -40.98 -10.73 -6.22
N ILE A 205 -39.73 -11.04 -5.90
CA ILE A 205 -38.88 -10.14 -5.10
C ILE A 205 -38.63 -8.82 -5.84
N TYR A 206 -38.36 -8.88 -7.15
CA TYR A 206 -38.15 -7.68 -7.97
C TYR A 206 -39.37 -6.76 -8.00
N LEU A 207 -40.56 -7.29 -8.28
CA LEU A 207 -41.79 -6.50 -8.39
C LEU A 207 -42.11 -5.78 -7.07
N VAL A 208 -42.04 -6.49 -5.94
CA VAL A 208 -42.34 -5.88 -4.63
C VAL A 208 -41.26 -4.88 -4.21
N ALA A 209 -39.99 -5.16 -4.49
CA ALA A 209 -38.92 -4.19 -4.23
C ALA A 209 -39.08 -2.93 -5.09
N LYS A 210 -39.47 -3.07 -6.35
CA LYS A 210 -39.73 -1.95 -7.27
C LYS A 210 -40.92 -1.09 -6.81
N ASP A 211 -42.01 -1.70 -6.37
CA ASP A 211 -43.16 -0.97 -5.84
C ASP A 211 -42.81 -0.21 -4.56
N ARG A 212 -42.06 -0.83 -3.63
CA ARG A 212 -41.56 -0.15 -2.44
C ARG A 212 -40.63 1.02 -2.76
N LEU A 213 -39.78 0.90 -3.79
CA LEU A 213 -38.94 2.01 -4.27
C LEU A 213 -39.78 3.18 -4.78
N LYS A 214 -40.81 2.91 -5.60
CA LYS A 214 -41.73 3.95 -6.10
C LYS A 214 -42.46 4.66 -4.96
N GLN A 215 -43.05 3.90 -4.03
CA GLN A 215 -43.73 4.45 -2.85
C GLN A 215 -42.80 5.35 -2.03
N LYS A 216 -41.53 4.95 -1.87
CA LYS A 216 -40.52 5.73 -1.16
C LYS A 216 -40.14 7.02 -1.90
N GLN A 217 -40.01 6.99 -3.21
CA GLN A 217 -39.73 8.17 -4.04
C GLN A 217 -40.89 9.16 -4.01
N GLU A 218 -42.13 8.67 -4.11
CA GLU A 218 -43.34 9.49 -4.00
C GLU A 218 -43.47 10.12 -2.61
N ALA A 219 -43.26 9.36 -1.54
CA ALA A 219 -43.27 9.89 -0.18
C ALA A 219 -42.23 10.99 0.03
N ARG A 220 -41.01 10.85 -0.54
CA ARG A 220 -40.00 11.91 -0.51
C ARG A 220 -40.43 13.16 -1.26
N LYS A 221 -40.98 13.00 -2.46
CA LYS A 221 -41.51 14.12 -3.27
C LYS A 221 -42.63 14.85 -2.51
N ASN A 222 -43.45 14.10 -1.77
CA ASN A 222 -44.58 14.60 -0.99
C ASN A 222 -44.22 14.96 0.47
N LYS A 223 -42.93 14.89 0.86
CA LYS A 223 -42.44 15.13 2.23
C LYS A 223 -43.17 14.33 3.34
N GLN A 224 -43.65 13.13 3.02
CA GLN A 224 -44.33 12.24 3.96
C GLN A 224 -43.34 11.44 4.83
N PRO A 225 -43.70 11.11 6.08
CA PRO A 225 -42.88 10.24 6.93
C PRO A 225 -42.74 8.85 6.30
N MET A 226 -41.53 8.28 6.40
CA MET A 226 -41.24 6.95 5.85
C MET A 226 -41.95 5.86 6.65
N GLN A 227 -42.81 5.07 6.00
CA GLN A 227 -43.43 3.91 6.65
C GLN A 227 -42.43 2.73 6.76
N PRO A 228 -42.46 1.94 7.86
CA PRO A 228 -41.58 0.78 8.03
C PRO A 228 -41.72 -0.27 6.91
N GLU A 229 -42.93 -0.46 6.39
CA GLU A 229 -43.23 -1.42 5.30
C GLU A 229 -42.57 -1.08 3.95
N TRP A 230 -42.16 0.17 3.74
CA TRP A 230 -41.47 0.60 2.51
C TRP A 230 -39.96 0.29 2.55
N ARG A 231 -39.44 -0.25 3.66
CA ARG A 231 -38.04 -0.66 3.76
C ARG A 231 -37.77 -1.87 2.86
N ILE A 232 -36.64 -1.80 2.16
CA ILE A 232 -36.13 -2.88 1.31
C ILE A 232 -34.91 -3.44 2.03
N ASP A 233 -35.17 -4.45 2.86
CA ASP A 233 -34.18 -5.10 3.69
C ASP A 233 -34.20 -6.62 3.51
N SER A 234 -33.33 -7.32 4.24
CA SER A 234 -33.23 -8.77 4.18
C SER A 234 -34.51 -9.50 4.61
N SER A 235 -35.41 -8.83 5.36
CA SER A 235 -36.68 -9.42 5.79
C SER A 235 -37.67 -9.60 4.64
N LEU A 236 -37.67 -8.68 3.67
CA LEU A 236 -38.50 -8.77 2.46
C LEU A 236 -38.21 -10.06 1.68
N ALA A 237 -36.93 -10.28 1.35
CA ALA A 237 -36.50 -11.49 0.66
C ALA A 237 -36.68 -12.73 1.54
N GLY A 238 -36.39 -12.62 2.83
CA GLY A 238 -36.57 -13.70 3.80
C GLY A 238 -38.00 -14.24 3.81
N LYS A 239 -39.00 -13.36 3.84
CA LYS A 239 -40.43 -13.75 3.80
C LYS A 239 -40.77 -14.50 2.51
N MET A 240 -40.38 -13.96 1.36
CA MET A 240 -40.70 -14.58 0.06
C MET A 240 -39.96 -15.90 -0.17
N LEU A 241 -38.71 -16.00 0.28
CA LEU A 241 -37.94 -17.24 0.23
C LEU A 241 -38.49 -18.28 1.18
N PHE A 242 -39.00 -17.88 2.36
CA PHE A 242 -39.68 -18.77 3.28
C PHE A 242 -41.00 -19.32 2.69
N GLU A 243 -41.83 -18.46 2.09
CA GLU A 243 -43.01 -18.90 1.34
C GLU A 243 -42.64 -19.84 0.19
N HIS A 244 -41.53 -19.57 -0.49
CA HIS A 244 -41.04 -20.39 -1.59
C HIS A 244 -40.52 -21.75 -1.11
N TRP A 245 -39.86 -21.81 0.05
CA TRP A 245 -39.39 -23.06 0.68
C TRP A 245 -40.53 -24.08 0.83
N ALA A 246 -41.67 -23.65 1.38
CA ALA A 246 -42.83 -24.53 1.57
C ALA A 246 -43.36 -25.11 0.25
N LYS A 247 -43.22 -24.38 -0.86
CA LYS A 247 -43.66 -24.81 -2.19
C LYS A 247 -42.66 -25.74 -2.89
N VAL A 248 -41.37 -25.63 -2.55
CA VAL A 248 -40.27 -26.40 -3.17
C VAL A 248 -40.06 -27.75 -2.45
N TYR A 249 -40.28 -27.80 -1.13
CA TYR A 249 -40.09 -28.99 -0.30
C TYR A 249 -41.40 -29.52 0.30
N SER A 250 -42.51 -29.49 -0.44
CA SER A 250 -43.78 -30.00 0.08
C SER A 250 -43.72 -31.53 0.32
N GLY A 251 -43.58 -31.94 1.59
CA GLY A 251 -44.04 -33.24 2.09
C GLY A 251 -45.56 -33.25 2.30
N THR A 252 -46.15 -34.40 2.64
CA THR A 252 -47.61 -34.61 2.83
C THR A 252 -48.24 -33.72 3.92
N ASP A 253 -47.42 -33.07 4.75
CA ASP A 253 -47.78 -32.19 5.87
C ASP A 253 -47.38 -30.70 5.64
N GLY A 254 -46.83 -30.36 4.47
CA GLY A 254 -46.44 -28.98 4.12
C GLY A 254 -45.24 -28.42 4.90
N LYS A 255 -44.50 -29.25 5.67
CA LYS A 255 -43.38 -28.82 6.52
C LYS A 255 -42.19 -29.79 6.49
N SER A 256 -41.40 -29.84 5.40
CA SER A 256 -40.12 -30.58 5.45
C SER A 256 -39.13 -29.95 6.42
N ARG A 257 -38.53 -30.77 7.29
CA ARG A 257 -37.47 -30.34 8.21
C ARG A 257 -36.20 -30.03 7.40
N ILE A 258 -35.43 -29.02 7.81
CA ILE A 258 -34.17 -28.62 7.13
C ILE A 258 -33.20 -29.80 6.99
N THR A 259 -33.17 -30.70 7.96
CA THR A 259 -32.36 -31.92 7.95
C THR A 259 -32.77 -32.89 6.85
N GLU A 260 -34.07 -33.10 6.63
CA GLU A 260 -34.61 -33.96 5.57
C GLU A 260 -34.31 -33.35 4.20
N ALA A 261 -34.59 -32.06 4.01
CA ALA A 261 -34.29 -31.35 2.76
C ALA A 261 -32.80 -31.44 2.37
N LYS A 262 -31.90 -31.39 3.37
CA LYS A 262 -30.45 -31.52 3.18
C LYS A 262 -30.02 -32.95 2.81
N GLN A 263 -30.75 -33.98 3.25
CA GLN A 263 -30.43 -35.38 3.00
C GLN A 263 -31.08 -35.90 1.71
N GLU A 264 -32.37 -35.61 1.50
CA GLU A 264 -33.16 -36.13 0.39
C GLU A 264 -32.96 -35.37 -0.92
N LYS A 265 -32.83 -34.04 -0.86
CA LYS A 265 -32.66 -33.17 -2.03
C LYS A 265 -31.51 -32.17 -1.83
N PRO A 266 -30.26 -32.67 -1.67
CA PRO A 266 -29.11 -31.84 -1.35
C PRO A 266 -28.87 -30.74 -2.39
N GLY A 267 -28.93 -31.04 -3.69
CA GLY A 267 -28.72 -30.06 -4.77
C GLY A 267 -29.71 -28.89 -4.70
N LEU A 268 -31.00 -29.19 -4.62
CA LEU A 268 -32.07 -28.20 -4.42
C LEU A 268 -31.86 -27.36 -3.14
N PHE A 269 -31.43 -27.99 -2.05
CA PHE A 269 -31.12 -27.30 -0.79
C PHE A 269 -29.96 -26.32 -0.94
N HIS A 270 -28.89 -26.73 -1.61
CA HIS A 270 -27.76 -25.87 -1.91
C HIS A 270 -28.17 -24.69 -2.81
N LEU A 271 -29.01 -24.93 -3.82
CA LEU A 271 -29.57 -23.87 -4.65
C LEU A 271 -30.40 -22.87 -3.82
N HIS A 272 -31.30 -23.34 -2.95
CA HIS A 272 -32.10 -22.48 -2.09
C HIS A 272 -31.22 -21.59 -1.20
N MET A 273 -30.20 -22.18 -0.57
CA MET A 273 -29.26 -21.46 0.27
C MET A 273 -28.42 -20.45 -0.53
N ALA A 274 -28.02 -20.78 -1.77
CA ALA A 274 -27.31 -19.86 -2.65
C ALA A 274 -28.15 -18.63 -3.03
N VAL A 275 -29.45 -18.83 -3.32
CA VAL A 275 -30.41 -17.76 -3.59
C VAL A 275 -30.61 -16.89 -2.34
N LYS A 276 -30.81 -17.50 -1.18
CA LYS A 276 -30.94 -16.80 0.10
C LYS A 276 -29.72 -15.96 0.43
N ASP A 277 -28.53 -16.50 0.28
CA ASP A 277 -27.27 -15.78 0.49
C ASP A 277 -27.11 -14.61 -0.48
N PHE A 278 -27.54 -14.79 -1.73
CA PHE A 278 -27.51 -13.72 -2.74
C PHE A 278 -28.37 -12.53 -2.31
N TYR A 279 -29.63 -12.75 -1.95
CA TYR A 279 -30.52 -11.66 -1.54
C TYR A 279 -30.15 -11.07 -0.17
N THR A 280 -29.72 -11.90 0.78
CA THR A 280 -29.22 -11.40 2.08
C THR A 280 -28.10 -10.40 1.83
N ARG A 281 -27.04 -10.75 1.09
CA ARG A 281 -25.94 -9.83 0.78
C ARG A 281 -26.33 -8.65 -0.10
N LEU A 282 -27.39 -8.77 -0.90
CA LEU A 282 -27.89 -7.65 -1.70
C LEU A 282 -28.50 -6.56 -0.79
N PHE A 283 -29.19 -6.98 0.27
CA PHE A 283 -29.93 -6.11 1.19
C PHE A 283 -29.22 -5.79 2.53
N ASP A 284 -28.14 -6.49 2.90
CA ASP A 284 -27.40 -6.36 4.17
C ASP A 284 -26.52 -5.09 4.30
N SER A 285 -26.69 -4.09 3.43
CA SER A 285 -25.93 -2.84 3.54
C SER A 285 -26.85 -1.65 3.68
N ASP A 286 -26.91 -1.09 4.89
CA ASP A 286 -27.58 0.17 5.27
C ASP A 286 -27.17 1.41 4.44
N ARG A 287 -26.35 1.25 3.39
CA ARG A 287 -25.67 2.31 2.65
C ARG A 287 -25.78 2.20 1.12
N ARG A 288 -26.52 1.23 0.58
CA ARG A 288 -26.69 1.20 -0.89
C ARG A 288 -27.70 2.26 -1.31
N ASP A 289 -27.26 3.10 -2.24
CA ASP A 289 -28.13 3.96 -3.02
C ASP A 289 -29.27 3.11 -3.61
N GLU A 290 -30.49 3.63 -3.52
CA GLU A 290 -31.72 2.98 -3.95
C GLU A 290 -31.69 2.65 -5.45
N THR A 291 -31.05 3.53 -6.22
CA THR A 291 -30.79 3.34 -7.66
C THR A 291 -29.94 2.09 -7.93
N LEU A 292 -28.99 1.79 -7.03
CA LEU A 292 -28.10 0.64 -7.12
C LEU A 292 -28.84 -0.67 -6.83
N VAL A 293 -29.83 -0.63 -5.91
CA VAL A 293 -30.65 -1.80 -5.57
C VAL A 293 -31.52 -2.19 -6.75
N GLU A 294 -32.17 -1.23 -7.41
CA GLU A 294 -32.99 -1.50 -8.61
C GLU A 294 -32.16 -2.11 -9.75
N PHE A 295 -30.95 -1.56 -9.99
CA PHE A 295 -30.06 -2.06 -11.04
C PHE A 295 -29.53 -3.48 -10.76
N LEU A 296 -29.27 -3.81 -9.48
CA LEU A 296 -28.69 -5.09 -9.10
C LEU A 296 -29.70 -6.22 -8.94
N LEU A 297 -31.00 -5.90 -8.80
CA LEU A 297 -32.04 -6.92 -8.64
C LEU A 297 -32.22 -7.74 -9.93
N PRO A 298 -32.20 -9.09 -9.85
CA PRO A 298 -32.55 -9.91 -11.00
C PRO A 298 -34.02 -9.73 -11.34
N ARG A 299 -34.33 -9.30 -12.57
CA ARG A 299 -35.72 -9.09 -13.01
C ARG A 299 -36.51 -10.39 -13.17
N LYS A 300 -35.81 -11.47 -13.56
CA LYS A 300 -36.37 -12.79 -13.86
C LYS A 300 -35.39 -13.88 -13.41
N LYS A 301 -35.87 -15.12 -13.31
CA LYS A 301 -35.06 -16.31 -13.02
C LYS A 301 -33.77 -16.45 -13.85
N LYS A 302 -33.81 -16.12 -15.14
CA LYS A 302 -32.64 -16.27 -16.04
C LYS A 302 -31.47 -15.40 -15.55
N ALA A 303 -31.77 -14.15 -15.20
CA ALA A 303 -30.78 -13.23 -14.65
C ALA A 303 -30.29 -13.66 -13.25
N LEU A 304 -31.16 -14.29 -12.42
CA LEU A 304 -30.73 -14.84 -11.13
C LEU A 304 -29.80 -16.04 -11.32
N ARG A 305 -30.16 -16.95 -12.24
CA ARG A 305 -29.37 -18.13 -12.60
C ARG A 305 -27.98 -17.74 -13.10
N GLU A 306 -27.89 -16.84 -14.07
CA GLU A 306 -26.62 -16.33 -14.59
C GLU A 306 -25.73 -15.75 -13.47
N LYS A 307 -26.31 -14.96 -12.54
CA LYS A 307 -25.58 -14.39 -11.40
C LYS A 307 -25.07 -15.45 -10.41
N LEU A 308 -25.87 -16.48 -10.14
CA LEU A 308 -25.49 -17.57 -9.23
C LEU A 308 -24.45 -18.50 -9.85
N GLU A 309 -24.60 -18.86 -11.13
CA GLU A 309 -23.61 -19.65 -11.86
C GLU A 309 -22.27 -18.92 -11.95
N HIS A 310 -22.27 -17.63 -12.27
CA HIS A 310 -21.05 -16.81 -12.25
C HIS A 310 -20.41 -16.78 -10.86
N LYS A 311 -21.22 -16.67 -9.80
CA LYS A 311 -20.71 -16.69 -8.42
C LYS A 311 -20.09 -18.05 -8.07
N SER A 312 -20.74 -19.16 -8.44
CA SER A 312 -20.23 -20.52 -8.22
C SER A 312 -18.90 -20.72 -8.93
N LYS A 313 -18.86 -20.46 -10.25
CA LYS A 313 -17.63 -20.56 -11.07
C LYS A 313 -16.47 -19.75 -10.47
N ASN A 314 -16.74 -18.54 -10.00
CA ASN A 314 -15.74 -17.69 -9.34
C ASN A 314 -15.27 -18.28 -7.99
N THR A 315 -16.15 -18.92 -7.22
CA THR A 315 -15.79 -19.59 -5.96
C THR A 315 -14.93 -20.83 -6.23
N ASP A 316 -15.31 -21.64 -7.21
CA ASP A 316 -14.57 -22.85 -7.60
C ASP A 316 -13.18 -22.49 -8.12
N LEU A 317 -13.09 -21.49 -9.00
CA LEU A 317 -11.81 -21.00 -9.51
C LEU A 317 -10.91 -20.45 -8.40
N ALA A 318 -11.47 -19.69 -7.46
CA ALA A 318 -10.71 -19.19 -6.30
C ALA A 318 -10.20 -20.33 -5.41
N ALA A 319 -10.95 -21.44 -5.30
CA ALA A 319 -10.49 -22.64 -4.60
C ALA A 319 -9.36 -23.34 -5.35
N SER A 320 -9.45 -23.50 -6.68
CA SER A 320 -8.36 -24.05 -7.51
C SER A 320 -7.10 -23.19 -7.43
N ILE A 321 -7.21 -21.86 -7.56
CA ILE A 321 -6.07 -20.94 -7.39
C ILE A 321 -5.41 -21.15 -6.02
N ARG A 322 -6.21 -21.29 -4.95
CA ARG A 322 -5.68 -21.52 -3.60
C ARG A 322 -4.98 -22.87 -3.45
N LEU A 323 -5.54 -23.93 -4.03
CA LEU A 323 -4.94 -25.27 -4.04
C LEU A 323 -3.62 -25.27 -4.82
N GLY A 324 -3.63 -24.74 -6.04
CA GLY A 324 -2.45 -24.64 -6.90
C GLY A 324 -1.34 -23.81 -6.28
N LYS A 325 -1.69 -22.71 -5.61
CA LYS A 325 -0.74 -21.92 -4.82
C LYS A 325 -0.03 -22.77 -3.77
N ILE A 326 -0.75 -23.63 -3.06
CA ILE A 326 -0.15 -24.45 -2.00
C ILE A 326 0.70 -25.57 -2.58
N LEU A 327 0.25 -26.21 -3.67
CA LEU A 327 1.06 -27.18 -4.41
C LEU A 327 2.39 -26.57 -4.84
N TYR A 328 2.34 -25.36 -5.43
CA TYR A 328 3.51 -24.63 -5.91
C TYR A 328 4.56 -24.36 -4.82
N TYR A 329 4.14 -23.83 -3.66
CA TYR A 329 5.06 -23.51 -2.57
C TYR A 329 5.49 -24.75 -1.76
N ARG A 330 4.66 -25.80 -1.69
CA ARG A 330 5.05 -27.07 -1.04
C ARG A 330 6.19 -27.75 -1.78
N GLU A 331 6.07 -27.84 -3.11
CA GLU A 331 7.10 -28.42 -3.97
C GLU A 331 8.42 -27.66 -3.86
N ALA A 332 8.34 -26.34 -3.76
CA ALA A 332 9.51 -25.49 -3.61
C ALA A 332 10.36 -25.77 -2.37
N GLU A 333 9.71 -26.03 -1.24
CA GLU A 333 10.38 -26.26 0.04
C GLU A 333 10.67 -27.74 0.27
N SER A 334 10.44 -28.59 -0.73
CA SER A 334 10.52 -30.05 -0.59
C SER A 334 9.70 -30.55 0.60
N GLU A 335 8.57 -29.91 0.92
CA GLU A 335 7.74 -30.28 2.06
C GLU A 335 7.06 -31.64 1.77
N THR A 336 7.45 -32.68 2.51
CA THR A 336 7.01 -34.07 2.32
C THR A 336 5.72 -34.42 3.07
N VAL A 337 5.20 -33.51 3.88
CA VAL A 337 3.98 -33.76 4.67
C VAL A 337 2.74 -33.91 3.76
N PRO A 338 1.72 -34.68 4.17
CA PRO A 338 0.47 -34.79 3.42
C PRO A 338 -0.12 -33.42 3.09
N LEU A 339 -0.68 -33.24 1.88
CA LEU A 339 -1.17 -31.94 1.41
C LEU A 339 -2.14 -31.28 2.39
N ALA A 340 -2.99 -32.05 3.05
CA ALA A 340 -3.94 -31.56 4.05
C ALA A 340 -3.27 -30.91 5.28
N ASN A 341 -2.02 -31.28 5.56
CA ASN A 341 -1.23 -30.83 6.70
C ASN A 341 -0.18 -29.77 6.34
N SER A 342 -0.11 -29.32 5.08
CA SER A 342 0.89 -28.34 4.66
C SER A 342 0.79 -27.04 5.48
N ARG A 343 1.94 -26.54 5.94
CA ARG A 343 2.03 -25.29 6.72
C ARG A 343 1.48 -24.08 5.96
N PHE A 344 1.45 -24.15 4.62
CA PHE A 344 0.96 -23.09 3.75
C PHE A 344 -0.56 -22.91 3.78
N TRP A 345 -1.33 -23.85 4.35
CA TRP A 345 -2.75 -23.61 4.66
C TRP A 345 -2.94 -22.60 5.80
N GLY A 346 -1.95 -22.49 6.70
CA GLY A 346 -1.96 -21.63 7.87
C GLY A 346 -1.72 -20.14 7.55
N SER A 347 -2.04 -19.26 8.52
CA SER A 347 -1.83 -17.81 8.37
C SER A 347 -0.36 -17.43 8.15
N ASP A 348 0.54 -18.19 8.78
CA ASP A 348 1.97 -17.88 8.77
C ASP A 348 2.58 -18.20 7.41
N GLY A 349 2.30 -19.39 6.85
CA GLY A 349 2.71 -19.73 5.49
C GLY A 349 2.08 -18.79 4.45
N GLN A 350 0.82 -18.37 4.62
CA GLN A 350 0.22 -17.37 3.73
C GLN A 350 0.88 -15.98 3.84
N ALA A 351 1.33 -15.58 5.03
CA ALA A 351 2.05 -14.33 5.22
C ALA A 351 3.43 -14.37 4.55
N GLU A 352 4.12 -15.51 4.65
CA GLU A 352 5.40 -15.76 3.99
C GLU A 352 5.31 -15.68 2.47
N ILE A 353 4.35 -16.42 1.88
CA ILE A 353 4.09 -16.35 0.45
C ILE A 353 3.82 -14.90 0.01
N LYS A 354 3.01 -14.17 0.78
CA LYS A 354 2.68 -12.78 0.44
C LYS A 354 3.91 -11.85 0.46
N ARG A 355 4.93 -12.13 1.28
CA ARG A 355 6.19 -11.36 1.28
C ARG A 355 7.00 -11.63 0.02
N ALA A 356 7.19 -12.91 -0.32
CA ALA A 356 7.90 -13.31 -1.53
C ALA A 356 7.23 -12.73 -2.79
N GLU A 357 5.92 -12.91 -2.94
CA GLU A 357 5.15 -12.36 -4.07
C GLU A 357 5.22 -10.82 -4.15
N ALA A 358 5.30 -10.12 -3.01
CA ALA A 358 5.40 -8.67 -2.99
C ALA A 358 6.74 -8.15 -3.53
N PHE A 359 7.85 -8.84 -3.20
CA PHE A 359 9.17 -8.54 -3.75
C PHE A 359 9.22 -8.84 -5.25
N VAL A 360 8.80 -10.05 -5.65
CA VAL A 360 8.73 -10.48 -7.06
C VAL A 360 7.99 -9.47 -7.93
N ARG A 361 6.87 -8.93 -7.43
CA ARG A 361 6.10 -7.93 -8.17
C ARG A 361 6.90 -6.68 -8.46
N VAL A 362 7.57 -6.10 -7.45
CA VAL A 362 8.40 -4.89 -7.66
C VAL A 362 9.58 -5.20 -8.59
N TRP A 363 10.20 -6.36 -8.44
CA TRP A 363 11.30 -6.80 -9.30
C TRP A 363 10.87 -6.95 -10.77
N ARG A 364 9.73 -7.59 -11.03
CA ARG A 364 9.18 -7.73 -12.39
C ARG A 364 8.85 -6.39 -13.03
N HIS A 365 8.30 -5.47 -12.25
CA HIS A 365 8.05 -4.09 -12.70
C HIS A 365 9.35 -3.40 -13.14
N VAL A 366 10.38 -3.45 -12.29
CA VAL A 366 11.71 -2.90 -12.58
C VAL A 366 12.31 -3.49 -13.86
N LEU A 367 12.24 -4.81 -14.05
CA LEU A 367 12.73 -5.49 -15.26
C LEU A 367 11.92 -5.15 -16.51
N GLY A 368 10.61 -4.94 -16.37
CA GLY A 368 9.78 -4.48 -17.48
C GLY A 368 10.19 -3.10 -18.00
N GLN A 369 10.57 -2.18 -17.10
CA GLN A 369 11.12 -0.88 -17.47
C GLN A 369 12.53 -1.02 -18.07
N ALA A 370 13.38 -1.89 -17.53
CA ALA A 370 14.69 -2.17 -18.11
C ALA A 370 14.60 -2.70 -19.55
N ASN A 371 13.58 -3.52 -19.85
CA ASN A 371 13.31 -4.02 -21.21
C ASN A 371 13.05 -2.87 -22.19
N LEU A 372 12.29 -1.85 -21.77
CA LEU A 372 11.99 -0.68 -22.60
C LEU A 372 13.26 0.14 -22.87
N THR A 373 14.07 0.35 -21.83
CA THR A 373 15.36 1.04 -21.96
C THR A 373 16.27 0.30 -22.93
N LEU A 374 16.34 -1.03 -22.82
CA LEU A 374 17.12 -1.88 -23.73
C LEU A 374 16.58 -1.81 -25.16
N ALA A 375 15.26 -1.85 -25.35
CA ALA A 375 14.63 -1.71 -26.65
C ALA A 375 15.01 -0.36 -27.31
N ASN A 376 14.92 0.74 -26.55
CA ASN A 376 15.29 2.08 -27.01
C ASN A 376 16.79 2.17 -27.34
N TRP A 377 17.65 1.59 -26.50
CA TRP A 377 19.09 1.59 -26.73
C TRP A 377 19.47 0.76 -27.96
N ALA A 378 18.84 -0.40 -28.15
CA ALA A 378 19.11 -1.31 -29.26
C ALA A 378 18.39 -0.93 -30.57
N SER A 379 17.38 -0.06 -30.52
CA SER A 379 16.61 0.37 -31.70
C SER A 379 17.51 1.00 -32.77
N LEU A 380 18.58 1.72 -32.38
CA LEU A 380 19.55 2.40 -33.25
C LEU A 380 18.95 3.34 -34.35
N ALA A 381 17.63 3.46 -34.42
CA ALA A 381 16.84 4.24 -35.35
C ALA A 381 15.79 5.08 -34.59
N SER A 382 15.12 6.00 -35.30
CA SER A 382 14.13 6.97 -34.79
C SER A 382 13.21 6.36 -33.72
N PRO A 383 12.78 7.12 -32.69
CA PRO A 383 11.72 6.73 -31.77
C PRO A 383 10.44 6.23 -32.45
N ASP A 384 10.22 6.50 -33.73
CA ASP A 384 9.05 6.00 -34.47
C ASP A 384 9.13 4.49 -34.80
N GLU A 385 10.31 3.88 -34.73
CA GLU A 385 10.55 2.43 -34.91
C GLU A 385 10.61 1.66 -33.58
N LEU A 386 10.04 2.23 -32.50
CA LEU A 386 9.98 1.57 -31.19
C LEU A 386 9.37 0.16 -31.34
N TRP A 387 10.19 -0.84 -30.94
CA TRP A 387 10.01 -2.24 -31.29
C TRP A 387 8.65 -2.82 -30.87
N GLU A 388 7.94 -3.45 -31.80
CA GLU A 388 6.60 -4.05 -31.58
C GLU A 388 6.61 -5.41 -30.86
N LYS A 389 7.77 -5.89 -30.39
CA LYS A 389 7.96 -7.25 -29.85
C LYS A 389 8.80 -7.22 -28.58
N ASP A 390 8.66 -8.26 -27.75
CA ASP A 390 9.43 -8.41 -26.51
C ASP A 390 10.93 -8.39 -26.80
N SER A 391 11.65 -7.40 -26.27
CA SER A 391 13.10 -7.35 -26.42
C SER A 391 13.81 -8.45 -25.65
N PHE A 392 13.13 -9.21 -24.79
CA PHE A 392 13.67 -10.44 -24.18
C PHE A 392 13.26 -11.75 -24.93
N ASP A 393 12.71 -11.66 -26.15
CA ASP A 393 12.46 -12.80 -27.05
C ASP A 393 13.68 -13.13 -27.93
N SER A 394 13.82 -14.40 -28.28
CA SER A 394 14.77 -14.96 -29.24
C SER A 394 14.89 -14.18 -30.55
N LYS A 395 13.81 -13.56 -31.02
CA LYS A 395 13.79 -12.74 -32.25
C LYS A 395 14.53 -11.41 -32.11
N PHE A 396 14.73 -10.93 -30.88
CA PHE A 396 15.53 -9.74 -30.61
C PHE A 396 17.00 -9.99 -30.96
N LEU A 397 17.52 -11.19 -30.63
CA LEU A 397 18.90 -11.58 -30.99
C LEU A 397 19.12 -11.54 -32.51
N ASP A 398 18.18 -12.09 -33.28
CA ASP A 398 18.24 -12.06 -34.75
C ASP A 398 18.28 -10.63 -35.31
N HIS A 399 17.69 -9.67 -34.61
CA HIS A 399 17.71 -8.28 -35.01
C HIS A 399 19.02 -7.59 -34.61
N VAL A 400 19.47 -7.77 -33.38
CA VAL A 400 20.76 -7.25 -32.91
C VAL A 400 21.88 -7.75 -33.82
N GLU A 401 21.87 -9.02 -34.22
CA GLU A 401 22.84 -9.54 -35.17
C GLU A 401 22.79 -8.80 -36.52
N LYS A 402 21.60 -8.64 -37.12
CA LYS A 402 21.41 -7.90 -38.38
C LYS A 402 21.74 -6.42 -38.29
N LEU A 403 21.59 -5.79 -37.12
CA LEU A 403 21.87 -4.38 -36.90
C LEU A 403 23.35 -4.06 -37.10
N PHE A 404 24.23 -4.98 -36.68
CA PHE A 404 25.68 -4.82 -36.79
C PHE A 404 26.28 -5.49 -38.05
N GLU A 405 25.44 -6.02 -38.96
CA GLU A 405 25.85 -6.66 -40.22
C GLU A 405 25.75 -5.75 -41.47
N LYS A 406 25.15 -4.55 -41.37
CA LYS A 406 24.93 -3.64 -42.53
C LYS A 406 25.80 -2.39 -42.47
N ASP A 407 26.72 -2.22 -43.41
CA ASP A 407 27.63 -1.06 -43.53
C ASP A 407 26.93 0.27 -43.90
N ALA A 408 25.79 0.22 -44.61
CA ALA A 408 25.12 1.44 -45.07
C ALA A 408 24.37 2.16 -43.92
N GLY A 409 24.87 3.33 -43.51
CA GLY A 409 24.27 4.20 -42.49
C GLY A 409 24.79 3.99 -41.05
N LEU A 410 25.86 3.21 -40.89
CA LEU A 410 26.48 2.87 -39.60
C LEU A 410 26.83 4.12 -38.79
N ASP A 411 27.40 5.16 -39.39
CA ASP A 411 27.84 6.39 -38.71
C ASP A 411 26.70 7.10 -37.96
N SER A 412 25.53 7.24 -38.59
CA SER A 412 24.36 7.88 -37.98
C SER A 412 23.76 7.06 -36.82
N ARG A 413 23.81 5.73 -36.94
CA ARG A 413 23.33 4.78 -35.92
C ARG A 413 24.31 4.69 -34.75
N LEU A 414 25.60 4.74 -35.03
CA LEU A 414 26.69 4.78 -34.05
C LEU A 414 26.60 6.06 -33.21
N ALA A 415 26.27 7.20 -33.83
CA ALA A 415 26.02 8.45 -33.11
C ALA A 415 24.85 8.33 -32.13
N ILE A 416 23.73 7.73 -32.53
CA ILE A 416 22.57 7.49 -31.65
C ILE A 416 22.92 6.50 -30.54
N PHE A 417 23.65 5.42 -30.86
CA PHE A 417 24.14 4.46 -29.88
C PHE A 417 24.98 5.16 -28.80
N ASN A 418 25.98 5.94 -29.23
CA ASN A 418 26.89 6.66 -28.33
C ASN A 418 26.16 7.72 -27.50
N GLN A 419 25.18 8.42 -28.09
CA GLN A 419 24.33 9.35 -27.34
C GLN A 419 23.54 8.62 -26.25
N ASN A 420 22.90 7.49 -26.57
CA ASN A 420 22.18 6.68 -25.58
C ASN A 420 23.12 6.11 -24.51
N LEU A 421 24.34 5.72 -24.88
CA LEU A 421 25.34 5.22 -23.94
C LEU A 421 25.75 6.30 -22.93
N HIS A 422 25.95 7.55 -23.38
CA HIS A 422 26.15 8.69 -22.47
C HIS A 422 24.95 8.96 -21.58
N LEU A 423 23.72 8.78 -22.06
CA LEU A 423 22.51 8.90 -21.24
C LEU A 423 22.38 7.79 -20.18
N LEU A 424 22.99 6.62 -20.42
CA LEU A 424 22.94 5.47 -19.52
C LEU A 424 24.07 5.45 -18.50
N PHE A 425 25.30 5.81 -18.89
CA PHE A 425 26.52 5.65 -18.09
C PHE A 425 27.30 6.94 -17.84
N GLY A 426 26.86 8.08 -18.41
CA GLY A 426 27.48 9.39 -18.20
C GLY A 426 28.98 9.41 -18.53
N THR A 427 29.80 9.89 -17.60
CA THR A 427 31.28 9.94 -17.69
C THR A 427 31.96 8.56 -17.76
N SER A 428 31.22 7.47 -17.56
CA SER A 428 31.71 6.10 -17.72
C SER A 428 31.31 5.47 -19.06
N ALA A 429 30.64 6.22 -19.95
CA ALA A 429 30.27 5.72 -21.27
C ALA A 429 31.50 5.28 -22.09
N SER A 430 32.64 5.95 -21.94
CA SER A 430 33.89 5.61 -22.65
C SER A 430 34.38 4.19 -22.40
N LEU A 431 33.97 3.53 -21.29
CA LEU A 431 34.30 2.13 -21.02
C LEU A 431 33.65 1.15 -22.00
N PHE A 432 32.60 1.59 -22.70
CA PHE A 432 31.84 0.82 -23.68
C PHE A 432 31.82 1.49 -25.06
N GLN A 433 32.50 2.63 -25.23
CA GLN A 433 32.74 3.28 -26.52
C GLN A 433 34.04 2.73 -27.09
N THR A 434 33.90 1.84 -28.06
CA THR A 434 35.03 1.33 -28.84
C THR A 434 34.72 1.53 -30.31
N ASP A 435 35.78 1.62 -31.12
CA ASP A 435 35.69 1.69 -32.58
C ASP A 435 35.30 0.34 -33.20
N ASP A 436 35.31 -0.75 -32.41
CA ASP A 436 34.86 -2.07 -32.83
C ASP A 436 33.38 -2.32 -32.49
N GLY A 437 32.55 -2.62 -33.50
CA GLY A 437 31.15 -2.97 -33.30
C GLY A 437 30.93 -4.21 -32.41
N ILE A 438 32.01 -4.94 -32.07
CA ILE A 438 32.02 -6.15 -31.24
C ILE A 438 31.66 -5.81 -29.78
N THR A 439 32.33 -4.83 -29.16
CA THR A 439 32.09 -4.49 -27.74
C THR A 439 30.70 -3.89 -27.53
N GLN A 440 30.24 -3.08 -28.49
CA GLN A 440 28.91 -2.49 -28.50
C GLN A 440 27.81 -3.56 -28.61
N LYS A 441 27.98 -4.50 -29.55
CA LYS A 441 27.11 -5.68 -29.68
C LYS A 441 27.12 -6.52 -28.41
N ALA A 442 28.30 -6.80 -27.85
CA ALA A 442 28.43 -7.56 -26.61
C ALA A 442 27.68 -6.89 -25.44
N SER A 443 27.66 -5.56 -25.38
CA SER A 443 26.99 -4.81 -24.31
C SER A 443 25.46 -4.95 -24.38
N ILE A 444 24.88 -4.84 -25.58
CA ILE A 444 23.44 -5.08 -25.80
C ILE A 444 23.09 -6.55 -25.51
N LEU A 445 23.93 -7.49 -25.96
CA LEU A 445 23.71 -8.92 -25.74
C LEU A 445 23.78 -9.29 -24.25
N LEU A 446 24.71 -8.72 -23.49
CA LEU A 446 24.77 -8.93 -22.04
C LEU A 446 23.53 -8.37 -21.34
N ALA A 447 23.10 -7.15 -21.72
CA ALA A 447 21.87 -6.56 -21.18
C ALA A 447 20.63 -7.45 -21.44
N TYR A 448 20.51 -7.96 -22.66
CA TYR A 448 19.48 -8.92 -23.04
C TYR A 448 19.54 -10.21 -22.23
N GLN A 449 20.69 -10.89 -22.23
CA GLN A 449 20.84 -12.20 -21.61
C GLN A 449 20.69 -12.13 -20.09
N GLY A 450 21.31 -11.14 -19.45
CA GLY A 450 21.21 -10.91 -18.01
C GLY A 450 19.80 -10.50 -17.58
N GLY A 451 19.17 -9.56 -18.29
CA GLY A 451 17.79 -9.15 -17.99
C GLY A 451 16.78 -10.29 -18.19
N SER A 452 16.94 -11.09 -19.24
CA SER A 452 16.11 -12.26 -19.55
C SER A 452 16.24 -13.35 -18.48
N ALA A 453 17.47 -13.70 -18.07
CA ALA A 453 17.74 -14.64 -16.98
C ALA A 453 17.03 -14.23 -15.69
N LEU A 454 17.21 -12.97 -15.26
CA LEU A 454 16.58 -12.44 -14.05
C LEU A 454 15.04 -12.38 -14.14
N ARG A 455 14.49 -12.13 -15.33
CA ARG A 455 13.04 -12.12 -15.56
C ARG A 455 12.42 -13.51 -15.49
N HIS A 456 13.04 -14.49 -16.12
CA HIS A 456 12.57 -15.88 -16.12
C HIS A 456 12.63 -16.49 -14.72
N ALA A 457 13.73 -16.27 -14.03
CA ALA A 457 13.87 -16.69 -12.65
C ALA A 457 12.83 -16.06 -11.71
N ALA A 458 12.39 -14.81 -11.98
CA ALA A 458 11.48 -14.09 -11.11
C ALA A 458 10.10 -14.72 -10.93
N PHE A 459 9.61 -15.46 -11.91
CA PHE A 459 8.37 -16.23 -11.76
C PHE A 459 8.52 -17.39 -10.77
N HIS A 460 9.74 -17.92 -10.63
CA HIS A 460 10.11 -19.06 -9.80
C HIS A 460 10.80 -18.70 -8.49
N PHE A 461 10.79 -17.43 -8.08
CA PHE A 461 11.23 -17.05 -6.72
C PHE A 461 10.24 -17.59 -5.70
N LYS A 462 10.41 -18.87 -5.41
CA LYS A 462 9.69 -19.63 -4.39
C LYS A 462 10.19 -19.27 -2.97
N GLY A 463 11.29 -18.51 -2.89
CA GLY A 463 11.93 -18.01 -1.67
C GLY A 463 13.10 -17.06 -1.99
N ARG A 464 13.77 -16.57 -0.96
CA ARG A 464 14.91 -15.63 -1.06
C ARG A 464 16.17 -16.30 -1.61
N ASP A 465 16.48 -17.51 -1.15
CA ASP A 465 17.65 -18.28 -1.59
C ASP A 465 17.67 -18.49 -3.10
N LYS A 466 16.55 -18.92 -3.70
CA LYS A 466 16.46 -19.17 -5.14
C LYS A 466 16.75 -17.92 -5.98
N PHE A 467 16.40 -16.73 -5.49
CA PHE A 467 16.75 -15.48 -6.17
C PHE A 467 18.25 -15.21 -6.11
N LEU A 468 18.87 -15.42 -4.96
CA LEU A 468 20.31 -15.21 -4.77
C LEU A 468 21.14 -16.25 -5.56
N GLU A 469 20.67 -17.49 -5.65
CA GLU A 469 21.28 -18.52 -6.50
C GLU A 469 21.33 -18.11 -7.98
N VAL A 470 20.26 -17.51 -8.49
CA VAL A 470 20.22 -17.03 -9.89
C VAL A 470 21.24 -15.91 -10.13
N LEU A 471 21.48 -15.05 -9.14
CA LEU A 471 22.55 -14.05 -9.22
C LEU A 471 23.92 -14.73 -9.26
N ASP A 472 24.17 -15.67 -8.35
CA ASP A 472 25.45 -16.37 -8.24
C ASP A 472 25.77 -17.21 -9.48
N GLU A 473 24.81 -17.98 -9.98
CA GLU A 473 25.01 -18.95 -11.06
C GLU A 473 24.82 -18.31 -12.44
N GLU A 474 23.58 -17.92 -12.76
CA GLU A 474 23.22 -17.49 -14.12
C GLU A 474 23.88 -16.15 -14.47
N LEU A 475 23.80 -15.15 -13.59
CA LEU A 475 24.29 -13.81 -13.91
C LEU A 475 25.83 -13.76 -13.99
N SER A 476 26.52 -14.48 -13.09
CA SER A 476 27.99 -14.65 -13.18
C SER A 476 28.43 -15.35 -14.45
N GLU A 477 27.68 -16.36 -14.90
CA GLU A 477 27.96 -17.05 -16.17
C GLU A 477 27.77 -16.12 -17.37
N LYS A 478 26.68 -15.33 -17.40
CA LYS A 478 26.46 -14.35 -18.49
C LYS A 478 27.56 -13.30 -18.56
N GLY A 479 28.00 -12.78 -17.41
CA GLY A 479 29.17 -11.91 -17.32
C GLY A 479 30.42 -12.55 -17.95
N ARG A 480 30.78 -13.77 -17.52
CA ARG A 480 31.94 -14.51 -18.04
C ARG A 480 31.86 -14.76 -19.55
N SER A 481 30.70 -15.18 -20.05
CA SER A 481 30.51 -15.50 -21.47
C SER A 481 30.47 -14.29 -22.40
N SER A 482 30.27 -13.08 -21.87
CA SER A 482 30.13 -11.86 -22.66
C SER A 482 31.45 -11.25 -23.15
N GLY A 483 32.58 -11.59 -22.51
CA GLY A 483 33.87 -10.92 -22.73
C GLY A 483 33.97 -9.52 -22.10
N LEU A 484 32.93 -9.03 -21.41
CA LEU A 484 32.89 -7.67 -20.83
C LEU A 484 33.30 -7.60 -19.36
N LEU A 485 33.84 -8.66 -18.76
CA LEU A 485 34.18 -8.64 -17.33
C LEU A 485 35.16 -7.53 -16.95
N THR A 486 36.16 -7.25 -17.79
CA THR A 486 37.13 -6.17 -17.55
C THR A 486 36.48 -4.79 -17.54
N PRO A 487 35.73 -4.35 -18.58
CA PRO A 487 35.06 -3.05 -18.54
C PRO A 487 33.97 -2.95 -17.46
N LEU A 488 33.30 -4.05 -17.11
CA LEU A 488 32.34 -4.08 -16.00
C LEU A 488 33.02 -3.93 -14.64
N GLY A 489 34.16 -4.59 -14.43
CA GLY A 489 35.01 -4.41 -13.25
C GLY A 489 35.48 -2.97 -13.14
N ALA A 490 36.03 -2.40 -14.22
CA ALA A 490 36.45 -1.00 -14.27
C ALA A 490 35.31 -0.01 -13.97
N LEU A 491 34.09 -0.27 -14.45
CA LEU A 491 32.91 0.53 -14.13
C LEU A 491 32.61 0.51 -12.62
N TRP A 492 32.70 -0.67 -12.01
CA TRP A 492 32.50 -0.85 -10.58
C TRP A 492 33.59 -0.16 -9.76
N ASP A 493 34.86 -0.41 -10.08
CA ASP A 493 36.02 0.10 -9.35
C ASP A 493 36.08 1.63 -9.42
N LYS A 494 35.94 2.22 -10.61
CA LYS A 494 35.85 3.69 -10.80
C LYS A 494 34.69 4.30 -10.02
N THR A 495 33.58 3.57 -9.85
CA THR A 495 32.45 4.03 -9.05
C THR A 495 32.78 4.00 -7.55
N GLN A 496 33.40 2.91 -7.07
CA GLN A 496 33.80 2.77 -5.67
C GLN A 496 34.80 3.84 -5.28
N GLU A 497 35.82 4.07 -6.10
CA GLU A 497 36.83 5.13 -5.89
C GLU A 497 36.16 6.52 -5.77
N LYS A 498 35.21 6.83 -6.66
CA LYS A 498 34.46 8.10 -6.63
C LYS A 498 33.48 8.21 -5.46
N GLN A 499 33.13 7.13 -4.77
CA GLN A 499 32.17 7.17 -3.67
C GLN A 499 32.70 8.00 -2.50
N ASP A 500 33.99 7.88 -2.21
CA ASP A 500 34.64 8.64 -1.14
C ASP A 500 34.79 10.12 -1.52
N GLU A 501 35.20 10.42 -2.76
CA GLU A 501 35.22 11.79 -3.29
C GLU A 501 33.85 12.45 -3.18
N ARG A 502 32.77 11.70 -3.44
CA ARG A 502 31.39 12.20 -3.33
C ARG A 502 30.99 12.51 -1.90
N LEU A 503 31.45 11.71 -0.93
CA LEU A 503 31.26 12.02 0.48
C LEU A 503 31.95 13.34 0.83
N LEU A 504 33.21 13.52 0.44
CA LEU A 504 33.96 14.74 0.67
C LEU A 504 33.28 15.96 0.00
N ALA A 505 32.82 15.83 -1.24
CA ALA A 505 32.06 16.86 -1.95
C ALA A 505 30.73 17.20 -1.24
N THR A 506 30.08 16.22 -0.61
CA THR A 506 28.87 16.45 0.19
C THR A 506 29.16 17.22 1.46
N LEU A 507 30.26 16.89 2.16
CA LEU A 507 30.73 17.62 3.33
C LEU A 507 31.16 19.06 2.97
N GLU A 508 31.81 19.23 1.82
CA GLU A 508 32.18 20.55 1.28
C GLU A 508 30.95 21.39 0.95
N GLY A 509 29.98 20.81 0.23
CA GLY A 509 28.72 21.48 -0.09
C GLY A 509 27.87 21.81 1.16
N ALA A 510 28.14 21.18 2.30
CA ALA A 510 27.56 21.47 3.59
C ALA A 510 28.40 22.45 4.44
N HIS A 511 29.50 22.97 3.91
CA HIS A 511 30.44 23.88 4.56
C HIS A 511 31.16 23.30 5.80
N VAL A 512 31.30 21.97 5.85
CA VAL A 512 31.91 21.27 7.00
C VAL A 512 33.37 21.71 7.18
N PHE A 513 34.14 21.86 6.11
CA PHE A 513 35.55 22.27 6.16
C PHE A 513 35.77 23.72 6.60
N GLN A 514 34.72 24.55 6.63
CA GLN A 514 34.75 25.94 7.11
C GLN A 514 34.18 26.12 8.52
N VAL A 515 33.51 25.09 9.06
CA VAL A 515 32.84 25.13 10.37
C VAL A 515 33.55 24.22 11.38
N CYS A 516 34.04 23.06 10.95
CA CYS A 516 34.61 22.02 11.80
C CYS A 516 36.15 21.99 11.72
N THR A 517 36.82 21.62 12.81
CA THR A 517 38.27 21.43 12.86
C THR A 517 38.69 20.15 12.12
N GLN A 518 39.96 20.04 11.71
CA GLN A 518 40.47 18.83 11.05
C GLN A 518 40.24 17.55 11.88
N ALA A 519 40.45 17.59 13.19
CA ALA A 519 40.19 16.45 14.07
C ALA A 519 38.70 16.04 14.08
N GLN A 520 37.80 17.02 14.10
CA GLN A 520 36.35 16.79 14.02
C GLN A 520 35.95 16.21 12.66
N VAL A 521 36.50 16.72 11.56
CA VAL A 521 36.23 16.20 10.22
C VAL A 521 36.74 14.76 10.09
N GLN A 522 37.95 14.45 10.57
CA GLN A 522 38.47 13.08 10.54
C GLN A 522 37.62 12.14 11.40
N GLN A 523 37.16 12.58 12.58
CA GLN A 523 36.23 11.81 13.42
C GLN A 523 34.91 11.52 12.67
N LEU A 524 34.36 12.50 11.95
CA LEU A 524 33.15 12.33 11.14
C LEU A 524 33.38 11.35 9.98
N VAL A 525 34.47 11.50 9.22
CA VAL A 525 34.80 10.62 8.09
C VAL A 525 34.99 9.19 8.57
N ASN A 526 35.76 8.98 9.64
CA ASN A 526 35.92 7.66 10.25
C ASN A 526 34.57 7.08 10.71
N GLY A 527 33.72 7.91 11.31
CA GLY A 527 32.39 7.49 11.77
C GLY A 527 31.42 7.14 10.65
N VAL A 528 31.53 7.78 9.48
CA VAL A 528 30.63 7.57 8.33
C VAL A 528 31.13 6.47 7.38
N CYS A 529 32.44 6.38 7.14
CA CYS A 529 33.03 5.42 6.19
C CYS A 529 33.26 4.03 6.79
N ALA A 530 33.58 3.92 8.08
CA ALA A 530 34.04 2.66 8.67
C ALA A 530 32.94 1.64 9.02
N ILE A 531 31.65 1.95 8.78
CA ILE A 531 30.54 1.15 9.34
C ILE A 531 29.66 0.56 8.22
N PRO A 532 29.48 -0.78 8.18
CA PRO A 532 28.56 -1.41 7.23
C PRO A 532 27.14 -0.89 7.45
N THR A 533 26.38 -0.62 6.40
CA THR A 533 25.03 -0.04 6.54
C THR A 533 24.05 -0.97 7.25
N GLY A 534 23.32 -0.44 8.25
CA GLY A 534 22.30 -1.18 8.99
C GLY A 534 20.96 -1.29 8.24
N ASP A 535 20.09 -2.18 8.69
CA ASP A 535 18.81 -2.53 8.04
C ASP A 535 17.57 -2.04 8.81
N LEU A 536 17.75 -1.48 10.01
CA LEU A 536 16.65 -1.00 10.83
C LEU A 536 15.85 0.13 10.13
N PRO A 537 14.51 0.05 10.04
CA PRO A 537 13.69 1.00 9.30
C PRO A 537 13.42 2.27 10.13
N LEU A 538 14.41 3.17 10.18
CA LEU A 538 14.32 4.40 10.95
C LEU A 538 13.24 5.38 10.41
N PRO A 539 12.54 6.12 11.29
CA PRO A 539 11.72 7.27 10.89
C PRO A 539 12.55 8.30 10.12
N ARG A 540 11.91 9.13 9.28
CA ARG A 540 12.63 10.21 8.59
C ARG A 540 13.23 11.19 9.60
N PHE A 541 14.53 11.49 9.47
CA PHE A 541 15.25 12.38 10.39
C PHE A 541 14.50 13.69 10.70
N GLY A 542 14.02 14.37 9.65
CA GLY A 542 13.24 15.60 9.79
C GLY A 542 12.00 15.49 10.69
N ARG A 543 11.33 14.32 10.71
CA ARG A 543 10.18 14.07 11.60
C ARG A 543 10.60 13.78 13.03
N VAL A 544 11.80 13.20 13.22
CA VAL A 544 12.35 12.92 14.55
C VAL A 544 12.73 14.24 15.23
N ILE A 545 13.45 15.13 14.55
CA ILE A 545 13.83 16.44 15.14
C ILE A 545 12.63 17.38 15.32
N GLU A 546 11.66 17.35 14.40
CA GLU A 546 10.41 18.11 14.55
C GLU A 546 9.62 17.62 15.76
N ARG A 547 9.51 16.30 15.91
CA ARG A 547 8.89 15.71 17.09
C ARG A 547 9.68 16.06 18.35
N ASN A 548 11.01 15.95 18.32
CA ASN A 548 11.87 16.26 19.45
C ASN A 548 11.63 17.67 19.99
N HIS A 549 11.59 18.65 19.09
CA HIS A 549 11.33 20.05 19.44
C HIS A 549 9.89 20.24 19.97
N ASN A 550 8.89 19.76 19.24
CA ASN A 550 7.47 19.91 19.61
C ASN A 550 7.13 19.17 20.92
N ALA A 551 7.82 18.08 21.21
CA ALA A 551 7.65 17.28 22.42
C ALA A 551 8.45 17.80 23.62
N GLY A 552 9.36 18.76 23.42
CA GLY A 552 10.27 19.25 24.45
C GLY A 552 11.22 18.16 24.98
N LEU A 553 11.61 17.21 24.13
CA LEU A 553 12.62 16.21 24.50
C LEU A 553 13.96 16.94 24.70
N LYS A 554 14.52 16.85 25.92
CA LYS A 554 15.76 17.53 26.33
C LYS A 554 17.03 16.90 25.72
N THR A 555 16.98 16.51 24.45
CA THR A 555 18.11 15.89 23.73
C THR A 555 19.10 16.92 23.19
N GLY A 556 18.73 18.20 23.11
CA GLY A 556 19.56 19.24 22.48
C GLY A 556 19.60 19.16 20.95
N LEU A 557 18.83 18.27 20.30
CA LEU A 557 18.74 18.23 18.84
C LEU A 557 18.14 19.54 18.28
N PRO A 558 18.67 20.08 17.17
CA PRO A 558 18.22 21.35 16.61
C PRO A 558 16.77 21.25 16.09
N PRO A 559 16.03 22.38 16.04
CA PRO A 559 14.70 22.41 15.47
C PRO A 559 14.74 22.13 13.97
N ARG A 560 13.60 21.71 13.40
CA ARG A 560 13.48 21.55 11.95
C ARG A 560 13.58 22.90 11.26
N VAL A 561 14.50 23.00 10.31
CA VAL A 561 14.81 24.24 9.57
C VAL A 561 14.27 24.14 8.14
N ASN A 562 13.77 25.24 7.59
CA ASN A 562 13.42 25.31 6.17
C ASN A 562 14.67 25.59 5.31
N ARG A 563 14.54 25.46 3.99
CA ARG A 563 15.68 25.62 3.07
C ARG A 563 16.30 27.02 3.12
N GLN A 564 15.47 28.06 3.15
CA GLN A 564 15.92 29.44 3.17
C GLN A 564 16.77 29.75 4.41
N ALA A 565 16.35 29.30 5.59
CA ALA A 565 17.12 29.51 6.81
C ALA A 565 18.46 28.75 6.79
N MET A 566 18.53 27.57 6.13
CA MET A 566 19.80 26.88 5.89
C MET A 566 20.71 27.61 4.88
N GLU A 567 20.15 28.32 3.90
CA GLU A 567 20.91 29.13 2.94
C GLU A 567 21.43 30.43 3.59
N GLN A 568 20.62 31.06 4.45
CA GLN A 568 21.00 32.26 5.20
C GLN A 568 22.00 31.97 6.33
N ASN A 569 21.98 30.76 6.88
CA ASN A 569 22.82 30.34 8.00
C ASN A 569 23.61 29.07 7.64
N PRO A 570 24.77 29.19 6.98
CA PRO A 570 25.56 28.04 6.52
C PRO A 570 26.01 27.07 7.63
N ALA A 571 26.29 27.56 8.84
CA ALA A 571 26.60 26.72 10.00
C ALA A 571 25.42 25.82 10.39
N GLN A 572 24.19 26.33 10.28
CA GLN A 572 22.98 25.55 10.52
C GLN A 572 22.77 24.45 9.46
N LYS A 573 23.11 24.75 8.19
CA LYS A 573 23.14 23.76 7.11
C LYS A 573 24.18 22.67 7.38
N CYS A 574 25.39 23.04 7.81
CA CYS A 574 26.43 22.10 8.24
C CYS A 574 25.91 21.14 9.31
N GLN A 575 25.40 21.69 10.43
CA GLN A 575 24.86 20.92 11.55
C GLN A 575 23.76 19.94 11.10
N TYR A 576 22.78 20.41 10.33
CA TYR A 576 21.67 19.57 9.86
C TYR A 576 22.13 18.43 8.95
N VAL A 577 23.00 18.71 7.98
CA VAL A 577 23.48 17.70 7.01
C VAL A 577 24.33 16.64 7.70
N VAL A 578 25.24 17.04 8.60
CA VAL A 578 26.10 16.11 9.34
C VAL A 578 25.27 15.22 10.28
N LEU A 579 24.35 15.79 11.07
CA LEU A 579 23.47 15.01 11.94
C LEU A 579 22.61 14.02 11.14
N LYS A 580 22.07 14.46 10.00
CA LYS A 580 21.30 13.58 9.12
C LYS A 580 22.15 12.43 8.59
N MET A 581 23.39 12.70 8.16
CA MET A 581 24.30 11.68 7.64
C MET A 581 24.64 10.63 8.70
N LEU A 582 24.95 11.07 9.93
CA LEU A 582 25.18 10.20 11.07
C LEU A 582 23.94 9.37 11.44
N TYR A 583 22.76 9.98 11.40
CA TYR A 583 21.49 9.32 11.66
C TYR A 583 21.17 8.21 10.64
N GLU A 584 21.38 8.48 9.35
CA GLU A 584 21.00 7.57 8.27
C GLU A 584 22.01 6.42 8.07
N ARG A 585 23.28 6.61 8.47
CA ARG A 585 24.37 5.63 8.27
C ARG A 585 24.83 4.96 9.59
N PRO A 586 25.76 5.53 10.40
CA PRO A 586 26.35 4.82 11.53
C PRO A 586 25.41 4.62 12.72
N PHE A 587 24.48 5.56 12.98
CA PHE A 587 23.53 5.42 14.08
C PHE A 587 22.66 4.18 13.95
N ARG A 588 22.22 3.88 12.72
CA ARG A 588 21.35 2.73 12.45
C ARG A 588 21.99 1.41 12.90
N VAL A 589 23.28 1.27 12.65
CA VAL A 589 24.07 0.06 12.94
C VAL A 589 24.33 -0.05 14.42
N TRP A 590 24.72 1.07 15.04
CA TRP A 590 24.90 1.15 16.48
C TRP A 590 23.62 0.79 17.23
N LEU A 591 22.48 1.30 16.76
CA LEU A 591 21.18 1.04 17.36
C LEU A 591 20.80 -0.44 17.31
N GLU A 592 21.18 -1.17 16.26
CA GLU A 592 20.97 -2.63 16.18
C GLU A 592 21.74 -3.42 17.24
N GLY A 593 22.88 -2.89 17.68
CA GLY A 593 23.67 -3.44 18.80
C GLY A 593 23.24 -2.94 20.18
N ALA A 594 22.16 -2.15 20.29
CA ALA A 594 21.70 -1.62 21.57
C ALA A 594 21.24 -2.75 22.51
N THR A 595 21.65 -2.64 23.78
CA THR A 595 21.26 -3.61 24.81
C THR A 595 19.83 -3.36 25.30
N ASP A 596 19.23 -4.39 25.87
CA ASP A 596 17.88 -4.31 26.43
C ASP A 596 17.75 -3.25 27.54
N ALA A 597 18.83 -3.04 28.32
CA ALA A 597 18.87 -2.02 29.35
C ALA A 597 18.77 -0.60 28.76
N MET A 598 19.47 -0.34 27.65
CA MET A 598 19.41 0.94 26.94
C MET A 598 18.01 1.16 26.37
N LEU A 599 17.46 0.14 25.68
CA LEU A 599 16.12 0.21 25.12
C LEU A 599 15.04 0.45 26.19
N SER A 600 15.12 -0.24 27.32
CA SER A 600 14.19 -0.07 28.45
C SER A 600 14.24 1.35 29.01
N THR A 601 15.43 1.94 29.10
CA THR A 601 15.62 3.32 29.57
C THR A 601 14.96 4.33 28.62
N TRP A 602 15.17 4.19 27.31
CA TRP A 602 14.54 5.06 26.31
C TRP A 602 13.02 4.93 26.31
N LEU A 603 12.52 3.70 26.38
CA LEU A 603 11.08 3.43 26.42
C LEU A 603 10.42 4.02 27.65
N THR A 604 11.00 3.79 28.82
CA THR A 604 10.48 4.31 30.09
C THR A 604 10.43 5.83 30.06
N THR A 605 11.49 6.47 29.56
CA THR A 605 11.55 7.94 29.41
C THR A 605 10.48 8.47 28.45
N ALA A 606 10.37 7.87 27.26
CA ALA A 606 9.39 8.25 26.25
C ALA A 606 7.94 8.06 26.74
N LEU A 607 7.66 6.95 27.44
CA LEU A 607 6.35 6.63 28.00
C LEU A 607 5.97 7.55 29.16
N ASN A 608 6.89 7.82 30.09
CA ASN A 608 6.66 8.74 31.20
C ASN A 608 6.33 10.14 30.69
N ARG A 609 7.08 10.62 29.68
CA ARG A 609 6.78 11.89 29.01
C ARG A 609 5.41 11.86 28.32
N SER A 610 5.11 10.82 27.54
CA SER A 610 3.83 10.68 26.83
C SER A 610 2.64 10.69 27.81
N THR A 611 2.77 9.96 28.91
CA THR A 611 1.78 9.88 29.99
C THR A 611 1.60 11.22 30.67
N THR A 612 2.70 11.93 30.94
CA THR A 612 2.67 13.28 31.54
C THR A 612 2.03 14.32 30.61
N ALA A 613 2.37 14.28 29.31
CA ALA A 613 1.80 15.15 28.30
C ALA A 613 0.30 14.89 28.11
N ALA A 614 -0.13 13.62 28.10
CA ALA A 614 -1.54 13.24 28.06
C ALA A 614 -2.31 13.76 29.29
N ARG A 615 -1.72 13.68 30.49
CA ARG A 615 -2.31 14.22 31.73
C ARG A 615 -2.41 15.75 31.74
N ASN A 616 -1.47 16.43 31.09
CA ASN A 616 -1.36 17.89 31.11
C ASN A 616 -2.00 18.60 29.90
N ASN A 617 -2.49 17.87 28.90
CA ASN A 617 -3.17 18.45 27.74
C ASN A 617 -4.50 19.15 28.19
N PRO A 618 -4.70 20.46 27.90
CA PRO A 618 -5.89 21.21 28.30
C PRO A 618 -7.22 20.60 27.79
N ASP A 619 -7.21 20.01 26.60
CA ASP A 619 -8.39 19.37 26.00
C ASP A 619 -8.68 18.00 26.64
N VAL A 620 -7.67 17.37 27.25
CA VAL A 620 -7.81 16.13 28.04
C VAL A 620 -8.15 16.44 29.49
N ARG A 621 -7.71 17.60 30.02
CA ARG A 621 -8.15 18.14 31.32
C ARG A 621 -9.64 18.48 31.36
N ARG A 622 -10.27 18.71 30.21
CA ARG A 622 -11.73 18.88 30.08
C ARG A 622 -12.50 17.56 29.96
N LYS A 623 -11.79 16.45 29.76
CA LYS A 623 -12.36 15.10 29.64
C LYS A 623 -12.44 14.42 31.01
N SER A 624 -13.40 13.50 31.13
CA SER A 624 -13.64 12.74 32.36
C SER A 624 -12.42 11.88 32.73
N GLU A 625 -12.27 11.58 34.02
CA GLU A 625 -11.17 10.77 34.55
C GLU A 625 -11.08 9.39 33.87
N ALA A 626 -12.23 8.78 33.57
CA ALA A 626 -12.33 7.54 32.81
C ALA A 626 -11.74 7.62 31.38
N GLU A 627 -11.88 8.76 30.68
CA GLU A 627 -11.26 8.94 29.36
C GLU A 627 -9.74 9.11 29.46
N ARG A 628 -9.25 9.74 30.54
CA ARG A 628 -7.80 9.84 30.82
C ARG A 628 -7.19 8.49 31.15
N GLU A 629 -7.90 7.69 31.94
CA GLU A 629 -7.52 6.30 32.22
C GLU A 629 -7.55 5.45 30.96
N LEU A 630 -8.49 5.68 30.05
CA LEU A 630 -8.57 4.97 28.77
C LEU A 630 -7.35 5.26 27.88
N VAL A 631 -6.89 6.52 27.81
CA VAL A 631 -5.65 6.89 27.11
C VAL A 631 -4.42 6.23 27.77
N THR A 632 -4.38 6.23 29.10
CA THR A 632 -3.29 5.60 29.89
C THR A 632 -3.27 4.07 29.72
N ALA A 633 -4.43 3.42 29.79
CA ALA A 633 -4.60 1.98 29.61
C ALA A 633 -4.35 1.54 28.15
N ARG A 634 -4.51 2.44 27.17
CA ARG A 634 -4.12 2.19 25.78
C ARG A 634 -2.61 2.23 25.59
N ALA A 635 -1.90 3.13 26.27
CA ALA A 635 -0.43 3.11 26.31
C ALA A 635 0.11 1.82 26.94
N ALA A 636 -0.55 1.31 28.00
CA ALA A 636 -0.20 0.05 28.65
C ALA A 636 -0.48 -1.22 27.81
N LYS A 637 -1.27 -1.12 26.72
CA LYS A 637 -1.54 -2.23 25.79
C LYS A 637 -0.48 -2.38 24.69
N LEU A 638 0.40 -1.40 24.52
CA LEU A 638 1.57 -1.60 23.66
C LEU A 638 2.40 -2.74 24.25
N PRO A 639 3.02 -3.60 23.42
CA PRO A 639 3.79 -4.78 23.84
C PRO A 639 5.10 -4.40 24.56
N ILE A 640 4.97 -3.70 25.68
CA ILE A 640 6.03 -3.23 26.56
C ILE A 640 6.18 -4.31 27.64
N ALA A 641 6.87 -5.39 27.32
CA ALA A 641 7.40 -6.25 28.36
C ALA A 641 8.73 -5.62 28.81
N ILE A 642 8.65 -4.61 29.66
CA ILE A 642 9.79 -4.27 30.54
C ILE A 642 9.85 -5.44 31.52
N GLY A 643 11.05 -5.98 31.74
CA GLY A 643 11.28 -7.20 32.51
C GLY A 643 10.38 -7.31 33.74
N GLY A 644 9.80 -8.50 33.95
CA GLY A 644 9.12 -8.79 35.21
C GLY A 644 10.04 -8.49 36.38
N LYS A 645 9.46 -8.21 37.55
CA LYS A 645 10.20 -7.95 38.80
C LYS A 645 11.24 -9.03 39.15
N ASP A 646 11.18 -10.19 38.49
CA ASP A 646 12.02 -11.36 38.74
C ASP A 646 13.06 -11.63 37.63
N GLY A 647 13.29 -10.69 36.70
CA GLY A 647 14.36 -10.82 35.70
C GLY A 647 14.15 -11.89 34.61
N GLN A 648 13.03 -12.63 34.63
CA GLN A 648 12.74 -13.69 33.64
C GLN A 648 11.95 -13.22 32.40
N GLY A 649 12.07 -11.95 32.01
CA GLY A 649 11.52 -11.47 30.74
C GLY A 649 12.44 -11.85 29.58
N LYS A 650 11.91 -12.47 28.51
CA LYS A 650 12.70 -12.75 27.29
C LYS A 650 13.34 -11.46 26.76
N ASN A 651 14.65 -11.49 26.54
CA ASN A 651 15.40 -10.36 25.98
C ASN A 651 14.75 -9.89 24.66
N LYS A 652 14.38 -8.61 24.58
CA LYS A 652 13.77 -8.01 23.40
C LYS A 652 14.77 -7.11 22.70
N SER A 653 15.36 -7.61 21.62
CA SER A 653 16.19 -6.79 20.74
C SER A 653 15.41 -5.61 20.15
N ILE A 654 16.12 -4.54 19.74
CA ILE A 654 15.51 -3.39 19.06
C ILE A 654 14.72 -3.79 17.80
N ARG A 655 15.18 -4.83 17.09
CA ARG A 655 14.48 -5.37 15.91
C ARG A 655 13.12 -5.93 16.29
N GLN A 656 13.04 -6.65 17.40
CA GLN A 656 11.78 -7.16 17.93
C GLN A 656 10.84 -6.02 18.35
N PHE A 657 11.36 -4.95 18.95
CA PHE A 657 10.57 -3.77 19.29
C PHE A 657 9.96 -3.09 18.06
N PHE A 658 10.75 -2.84 17.00
CA PHE A 658 10.25 -2.27 15.75
C PHE A 658 9.20 -3.19 15.08
N HIS A 659 9.44 -4.50 15.10
CA HIS A 659 8.49 -5.48 14.60
C HIS A 659 7.17 -5.44 15.37
N ASP A 660 7.23 -5.44 16.70
CA ASP A 660 6.06 -5.42 17.59
C ASP A 660 5.21 -4.15 17.38
N LEU A 661 5.84 -2.98 17.24
CA LEU A 661 5.14 -1.73 16.93
C LEU A 661 4.50 -1.76 15.54
N SER A 662 5.22 -2.24 14.53
CA SER A 662 4.68 -2.37 13.16
C SER A 662 3.47 -3.30 13.12
N ALA A 663 3.55 -4.44 13.83
CA ALA A 663 2.45 -5.38 13.98
C ALA A 663 1.25 -4.77 14.73
N ALA A 664 1.49 -3.97 15.76
CA ALA A 664 0.45 -3.24 16.49
C ALA A 664 -0.25 -2.22 15.57
N THR A 665 0.51 -1.38 14.86
CA THR A 665 -0.04 -0.42 13.88
C THR A 665 -0.87 -1.10 12.80
N ALA A 666 -0.36 -2.21 12.24
CA ALA A 666 -1.08 -2.97 11.22
C ALA A 666 -2.37 -3.62 11.78
N SER A 667 -2.33 -4.11 13.02
CA SER A 667 -3.50 -4.69 13.69
C SER A 667 -4.56 -3.64 13.96
N GLU A 668 -4.18 -2.47 14.48
CA GLU A 668 -5.12 -1.36 14.73
C GLU A 668 -5.76 -0.86 13.43
N MET A 669 -4.95 -0.63 12.38
CA MET A 669 -5.47 -0.27 11.05
C MET A 669 -6.44 -1.33 10.49
N ARG A 670 -6.22 -2.62 10.78
CA ARG A 670 -7.07 -3.72 10.30
C ARG A 670 -8.36 -3.84 11.09
N VAL A 671 -8.30 -3.70 12.41
CA VAL A 671 -9.45 -3.73 13.32
C VAL A 671 -10.40 -2.59 12.95
N GLN A 672 -9.90 -1.37 12.77
CA GLN A 672 -10.72 -0.19 12.47
C GLN A 672 -11.18 -0.10 11.00
N ARG A 673 -10.57 -0.82 10.05
CA ARG A 673 -11.11 -0.99 8.69
C ARG A 673 -12.17 -2.09 8.59
N GLY A 674 -12.07 -3.11 9.44
CA GLY A 674 -13.00 -4.25 9.48
C GLY A 674 -14.34 -3.90 10.13
N TYR A 675 -14.33 -3.03 11.14
CA TYR A 675 -15.50 -2.28 11.55
C TYR A 675 -15.59 -1.09 10.60
N ALA A 676 -16.73 -0.80 9.97
CA ALA A 676 -16.87 0.34 9.04
C ALA A 676 -16.79 1.72 9.74
N SER A 677 -15.96 1.87 10.77
CA SER A 677 -15.82 3.03 11.64
C SER A 677 -14.45 3.68 11.48
N ASP A 678 -14.47 4.80 10.76
CA ASP A 678 -13.62 5.97 11.00
C ASP A 678 -12.11 5.79 10.72
N ALA A 679 -11.76 5.96 9.44
CA ALA A 679 -10.37 5.94 8.98
C ALA A 679 -9.52 7.05 9.62
N GLU A 680 -10.13 8.15 10.08
CA GLU A 680 -9.43 9.22 10.79
C GLU A 680 -9.02 8.77 12.19
N LYS A 681 -9.93 8.14 12.95
CA LYS A 681 -9.58 7.55 14.26
C LYS A 681 -8.51 6.46 14.15
N ALA A 682 -8.54 5.66 13.09
CA ALA A 682 -7.48 4.67 12.83
C ALA A 682 -6.13 5.35 12.54
N ARG A 683 -6.15 6.50 11.87
CA ARG A 683 -4.96 7.30 11.56
C ARG A 683 -4.41 8.00 12.80
N GLU A 684 -5.26 8.60 13.63
CA GLU A 684 -4.89 9.19 14.92
C GLU A 684 -4.26 8.16 15.86
N GLN A 685 -4.80 6.94 15.90
CA GLN A 685 -4.25 5.85 16.70
C GLN A 685 -2.90 5.36 16.19
N ALA A 686 -2.75 5.21 14.87
CA ALA A 686 -1.47 4.88 14.26
C ALA A 686 -0.42 5.98 14.47
N GLU A 687 -0.85 7.24 14.50
CA GLU A 687 0.00 8.39 14.73
C GLU A 687 0.60 8.38 16.15
N TYR A 688 -0.17 7.99 17.18
CA TYR A 688 0.37 7.82 18.53
C TYR A 688 1.50 6.79 18.62
N ILE A 689 1.36 5.65 17.90
CA ILE A 689 2.40 4.61 17.86
C ILE A 689 3.66 5.13 17.15
N ASP A 690 3.48 5.85 16.05
CA ASP A 690 4.57 6.46 15.28
C ASP A 690 5.26 7.59 16.07
N GLU A 691 4.52 8.36 16.87
CA GLU A 691 5.08 9.36 17.76
C GLU A 691 5.96 8.74 18.86
N LEU A 692 5.51 7.67 19.51
CA LEU A 692 6.32 6.96 20.51
C LEU A 692 7.63 6.45 19.90
N LEU A 693 7.57 5.87 18.70
CA LEU A 693 8.75 5.42 17.98
C LEU A 693 9.75 6.57 17.76
N ARG A 694 9.26 7.74 17.32
CA ARG A 694 10.11 8.92 17.11
C ARG A 694 10.73 9.43 18.40
N ASP A 695 10.00 9.39 19.52
CA ASP A 695 10.52 9.81 20.83
C ASP A 695 11.66 8.87 21.28
N VAL A 696 11.47 7.54 21.18
CA VAL A 696 12.51 6.55 21.51
C VAL A 696 13.74 6.72 20.63
N VAL A 697 13.54 6.89 19.32
CA VAL A 697 14.64 7.05 18.37
C VAL A 697 15.39 8.38 18.56
N ALA A 698 14.72 9.46 18.97
CA ALA A 698 15.38 10.72 19.32
C ALA A 698 16.29 10.58 20.55
N LEU A 699 15.82 9.89 21.60
CA LEU A 699 16.62 9.60 22.79
C LEU A 699 17.82 8.70 22.45
N ALA A 700 17.59 7.62 21.70
CA ALA A 700 18.66 6.73 21.27
C ALA A 700 19.70 7.45 20.40
N PHE A 701 19.28 8.38 19.54
CA PHE A 701 20.20 9.15 18.72
C PHE A 701 21.06 10.11 19.55
N LYS A 702 20.52 10.69 20.62
CA LYS A 702 21.30 11.49 21.57
C LYS A 702 22.37 10.63 22.27
N ASP A 703 21.98 9.47 22.79
CA ASP A 703 22.93 8.55 23.44
C ASP A 703 24.02 8.06 22.47
N PHE A 704 23.68 7.88 21.20
CA PHE A 704 24.67 7.57 20.16
C PHE A 704 25.70 8.70 19.99
N LEU A 705 25.24 9.96 19.92
CA LEU A 705 26.14 11.11 19.80
C LEU A 705 27.06 11.21 21.03
N ASP A 706 26.51 10.96 22.23
CA ASP A 706 27.26 10.96 23.48
C ASP A 706 28.31 9.85 23.52
N GLY A 707 27.89 8.62 23.22
CA GLY A 707 28.78 7.44 23.21
C GLY A 707 29.86 7.48 22.12
N LYS A 708 29.71 8.32 21.09
CA LYS A 708 30.71 8.52 20.02
C LYS A 708 31.53 9.81 20.17
N GLY A 709 31.29 10.60 21.23
CA GLY A 709 31.96 11.88 21.43
C GLY A 709 31.66 12.90 20.34
N LEU A 710 30.43 12.89 19.81
CA LEU A 710 29.93 13.75 18.73
C LEU A 710 28.97 14.83 19.25
N CYS A 711 28.89 15.03 20.58
CA CYS A 711 28.02 16.03 21.22
C CYS A 711 28.30 17.45 20.73
N TRP A 712 29.54 17.75 20.38
CA TRP A 712 29.99 19.04 19.87
C TRP A 712 29.19 19.50 18.64
N LEU A 713 28.56 18.58 17.89
CA LEU A 713 27.66 18.92 16.79
C LEU A 713 26.41 19.66 17.26
N LEU A 714 25.95 19.40 18.48
CA LEU A 714 24.79 20.07 19.08
C LEU A 714 25.15 21.49 19.57
N ASP A 715 26.44 21.74 19.81
CA ASP A 715 26.96 23.01 20.31
C ASP A 715 27.36 23.98 19.18
N ILE A 716 27.27 23.56 17.91
CA ILE A 716 27.48 24.45 16.75
C ILE A 716 26.45 25.59 16.81
N ASP A 717 26.93 26.83 16.92
CA ASP A 717 26.08 28.02 16.85
C ASP A 717 25.48 28.13 15.44
N PRO A 718 24.14 28.04 15.29
CA PRO A 718 23.48 28.17 14.00
C PRO A 718 23.80 29.50 13.29
N LYS A 719 24.13 30.56 14.03
CA LYS A 719 24.40 31.91 13.50
C LYS A 719 25.88 32.18 13.27
N GLN A 720 26.76 31.20 13.50
CA GLN A 720 28.20 31.37 13.30
C GLN A 720 28.49 31.72 11.83
N ALA A 721 29.25 32.79 11.62
CA ALA A 721 29.75 33.16 10.29
C ALA A 721 30.76 32.12 9.78
N LEU A 722 30.75 31.85 8.47
CA LEU A 722 31.73 30.96 7.87
C LEU A 722 33.13 31.56 8.00
N GLN A 723 34.10 30.72 8.38
CA GLN A 723 35.51 31.10 8.36
C GLN A 723 35.95 31.31 6.89
N PRO A 724 36.65 32.41 6.57
CA PRO A 724 37.08 32.69 5.20
C PRO A 724 38.16 31.72 4.69
N ILE A 725 38.88 31.06 5.60
CA ILE A 725 39.90 30.04 5.31
C ILE A 725 39.35 28.68 5.75
N ARG A 726 39.60 27.62 4.95
CA ARG A 726 39.24 26.25 5.35
C ARG A 726 39.96 25.90 6.66
N CYS A 727 39.21 25.46 7.66
CA CYS A 727 39.76 24.92 8.91
C CYS A 727 40.43 23.56 8.70
N CYS A 728 40.18 22.90 7.56
CA CYS A 728 40.77 21.63 7.18
C CYS A 728 40.90 21.54 5.64
N PRO A 729 42.13 21.38 5.10
CA PRO A 729 42.34 21.03 3.70
C PRO A 729 41.84 19.61 3.42
N THR A 730 41.13 19.42 2.30
CA THR A 730 40.56 18.12 1.92
C THR A 730 41.63 17.04 1.71
N GLU A 731 42.82 17.45 1.27
CA GLU A 731 44.01 16.59 1.07
C GLU A 731 44.52 15.94 2.37
N ASN A 732 44.21 16.53 3.54
CA ASN A 732 44.67 16.04 4.84
C ASN A 732 43.72 15.00 5.46
N ILE A 733 42.64 14.64 4.76
CA ILE A 733 41.65 13.66 5.24
C ILE A 733 42.04 12.27 4.76
N GLN A 734 42.27 11.36 5.71
CA GLN A 734 42.53 9.96 5.40
C GLN A 734 41.21 9.20 5.29
N LEU A 735 40.99 8.55 4.15
CA LEU A 735 39.85 7.66 3.94
C LEU A 735 40.23 6.23 4.32
N PRO A 736 39.39 5.49 5.05
CA PRO A 736 39.67 4.09 5.37
C PRO A 736 39.67 3.23 4.11
N ALA A 737 40.63 2.31 3.99
CA ALA A 737 40.70 1.38 2.86
C ALA A 737 39.47 0.45 2.83
N SER A 738 38.81 0.35 1.68
CA SER A 738 37.69 -0.57 1.48
C SER A 738 38.20 -2.01 1.33
N THR A 739 37.71 -2.93 2.18
CA THR A 739 38.12 -4.36 2.21
C THR A 739 37.05 -5.30 1.66
N LEU A 740 36.02 -4.77 0.98
CA LEU A 740 34.89 -5.57 0.48
C LEU A 740 35.31 -6.46 -0.69
N GLN A 741 35.28 -7.78 -0.49
CA GLN A 741 35.40 -8.75 -1.56
C GLN A 741 34.17 -8.69 -2.47
N ILE A 742 34.41 -8.49 -3.77
CA ILE A 742 33.38 -8.38 -4.81
C ILE A 742 33.12 -9.78 -5.38
N VAL A 743 31.85 -10.10 -5.60
CA VAL A 743 31.43 -11.33 -6.30
C VAL A 743 31.16 -11.02 -7.77
N ASN A 744 31.47 -11.96 -8.67
CA ASN A 744 31.42 -11.78 -10.14
C ASN A 744 30.10 -11.23 -10.69
N TRP A 745 28.96 -11.50 -10.05
CA TRP A 745 27.67 -11.00 -10.52
C TRP A 745 27.40 -9.53 -10.15
N GLN A 746 28.09 -8.97 -9.15
CA GLN A 746 27.82 -7.60 -8.68
C GLN A 746 28.10 -6.53 -9.76
N PRO A 747 29.23 -6.58 -10.50
CA PRO A 747 29.47 -5.66 -11.62
C PRO A 747 28.43 -5.82 -12.74
N VAL A 748 28.01 -7.05 -13.02
CA VAL A 748 26.98 -7.34 -14.05
C VAL A 748 25.62 -6.77 -13.63
N LEU A 749 25.20 -7.00 -12.38
CA LEU A 749 23.96 -6.41 -11.87
C LEU A 749 24.05 -4.89 -11.85
N TYR A 750 25.17 -4.33 -11.41
CA TYR A 750 25.39 -2.88 -11.40
C TYR A 750 25.24 -2.26 -12.79
N PHE A 751 25.79 -2.90 -13.83
CA PHE A 751 25.54 -2.53 -15.23
C PHE A 751 24.04 -2.57 -15.58
N LEU A 752 23.34 -3.65 -15.26
CA LEU A 752 21.89 -3.77 -15.55
C LEU A 752 21.04 -2.73 -14.81
N LEU A 753 21.45 -2.30 -13.61
CA LEU A 753 20.75 -1.24 -12.87
C LEU A 753 20.74 0.09 -13.65
N HIS A 754 21.71 0.32 -14.56
CA HIS A 754 21.71 1.49 -15.43
C HIS A 754 20.62 1.46 -16.50
N LEU A 755 19.87 0.37 -16.64
CA LEU A 755 18.67 0.32 -17.48
C LEU A 755 17.40 0.64 -16.69
N MET A 756 17.50 0.83 -15.37
CA MET A 756 16.36 0.90 -14.46
C MET A 756 16.18 2.31 -13.84
N PRO A 757 14.93 2.78 -13.67
CA PRO A 757 14.66 4.03 -12.96
C PRO A 757 15.13 3.98 -11.50
N VAL A 758 15.86 5.00 -11.07
CA VAL A 758 16.42 5.11 -9.71
C VAL A 758 15.34 5.00 -8.63
N GLY A 759 14.17 5.60 -8.88
CA GLY A 759 13.03 5.52 -7.96
C GLY A 759 12.51 4.10 -7.75
N GLU A 760 12.59 3.24 -8.75
CA GLU A 760 12.13 1.84 -8.67
C GLU A 760 13.18 0.95 -8.00
N VAL A 761 14.47 1.20 -8.25
CA VAL A 761 15.57 0.54 -7.52
C VAL A 761 15.51 0.86 -6.02
N SER A 762 15.17 2.11 -5.67
CA SER A 762 14.94 2.50 -4.26
C SER A 762 13.76 1.75 -3.64
N GLN A 763 12.66 1.57 -4.37
CA GLN A 763 11.52 0.78 -3.91
C GLN A 763 11.88 -0.70 -3.73
N LEU A 764 12.71 -1.25 -4.62
CA LEU A 764 13.21 -2.61 -4.51
C LEU A 764 14.05 -2.80 -3.24
N LEU A 765 15.02 -1.92 -2.99
CA LEU A 765 15.82 -1.94 -1.77
C LEU A 765 14.93 -1.86 -0.52
N HIS A 766 13.89 -1.03 -0.55
CA HIS A 766 12.92 -0.94 0.53
C HIS A 766 12.10 -2.22 0.71
N GLN A 767 11.63 -2.86 -0.37
CA GLN A 767 10.93 -4.15 -0.28
C GLN A 767 11.85 -5.26 0.24
N LEU A 768 13.13 -5.26 -0.16
CA LEU A 768 14.13 -6.19 0.34
C LEU A 768 14.31 -6.04 1.85
N ALA A 769 14.55 -4.81 2.34
CA ALA A 769 14.65 -4.54 3.78
C ALA A 769 13.37 -4.96 4.53
N LYS A 770 12.19 -4.69 3.97
CA LYS A 770 10.91 -5.10 4.56
C LYS A 770 10.75 -6.63 4.59
N TRP A 771 11.22 -7.33 3.55
CA TRP A 771 11.21 -8.78 3.52
C TRP A 771 12.07 -9.32 4.67
N GLU A 772 13.25 -8.75 4.90
CA GLU A 772 14.14 -9.15 6.00
C GLU A 772 13.57 -8.88 7.38
N ILE A 773 13.04 -7.68 7.63
CA ILE A 773 12.50 -7.28 8.95
C ILE A 773 11.31 -8.14 9.36
N LEU A 774 10.50 -8.56 8.39
CA LEU A 774 9.30 -9.35 8.66
C LEU A 774 9.59 -10.86 8.73
N ALA A 775 10.75 -11.34 8.27
CA ALA A 775 11.12 -12.75 8.39
C ALA A 775 11.25 -13.16 9.87
N LYS A 776 10.85 -14.39 10.23
CA LYS A 776 10.91 -14.84 11.63
C LYS A 776 12.36 -15.10 12.07
N PRO A 777 12.69 -14.98 13.38
CA PRO A 777 13.99 -15.36 13.91
C PRO A 777 14.34 -16.85 13.72
N GLU A 778 13.35 -17.74 13.68
CA GLU A 778 13.52 -19.17 13.39
C GLU A 778 13.79 -19.43 11.88
N GLN A 779 13.55 -18.43 11.04
CA GLN A 779 13.96 -18.35 9.62
C GLN A 779 15.19 -17.43 9.46
N ALA A 780 15.88 -17.12 10.58
CA ALA A 780 17.07 -16.28 10.53
C ALA A 780 18.21 -17.02 9.82
N ARG A 781 18.87 -16.23 8.97
CA ARG A 781 20.02 -16.48 8.11
C ARG A 781 20.89 -17.67 8.58
N ASN A 782 21.23 -18.56 7.64
CA ASN A 782 22.58 -19.12 7.68
C ASN A 782 23.57 -18.03 7.25
N ASP A 783 24.83 -18.10 7.70
CA ASP A 783 25.80 -17.01 7.49
C ASP A 783 26.05 -16.70 6.00
N THR A 784 25.91 -17.70 5.13
CA THR A 784 26.05 -17.60 3.68
C THR A 784 24.95 -16.75 3.04
N GLU A 785 23.68 -17.04 3.34
CA GLU A 785 22.53 -16.28 2.82
C GLU A 785 22.58 -14.82 3.32
N GLY A 786 22.96 -14.62 4.58
CA GLY A 786 23.17 -13.28 5.15
C GLY A 786 24.21 -12.46 4.39
N THR A 787 25.31 -13.09 3.98
CA THR A 787 26.39 -12.44 3.22
C THR A 787 25.93 -12.07 1.81
N ARG A 788 25.22 -12.98 1.12
CA ARG A 788 24.66 -12.74 -0.23
C ARG A 788 23.68 -11.56 -0.27
N ILE A 789 22.80 -11.45 0.73
CA ILE A 789 21.84 -10.33 0.78
C ILE A 789 22.56 -9.01 1.02
N LYS A 790 23.57 -8.98 1.90
CA LYS A 790 24.40 -7.79 2.11
C LYS A 790 25.08 -7.35 0.81
N ALA A 791 25.60 -8.29 0.02
CA ALA A 791 26.18 -8.00 -1.28
C ALA A 791 25.16 -7.37 -2.25
N LEU A 792 23.93 -7.90 -2.29
CA LEU A 792 22.84 -7.32 -3.10
C LEU A 792 22.46 -5.92 -2.64
N GLN A 793 22.27 -5.72 -1.33
CA GLN A 793 21.97 -4.41 -0.76
C GLN A 793 23.08 -3.40 -1.06
N HIS A 794 24.35 -3.82 -0.99
CA HIS A 794 25.51 -3.00 -1.34
C HIS A 794 25.45 -2.55 -2.79
N THR A 795 25.25 -3.47 -3.74
CA THR A 795 25.13 -3.16 -5.17
C THR A 795 23.99 -2.17 -5.46
N LEU A 796 22.82 -2.37 -4.83
CA LEU A 796 21.69 -1.44 -4.98
C LEU A 796 21.99 -0.07 -4.38
N LYS A 797 22.62 0.00 -3.20
CA LYS A 797 22.98 1.26 -2.53
C LYS A 797 24.05 2.02 -3.31
N LEU A 798 25.06 1.33 -3.81
CA LEU A 798 26.11 1.92 -4.66
C LEU A 798 25.48 2.63 -5.86
N TYR A 799 24.55 1.96 -6.56
CA TYR A 799 23.84 2.58 -7.67
C TYR A 799 23.03 3.81 -7.24
N LEU A 800 22.27 3.73 -6.14
CA LEU A 800 21.47 4.85 -5.67
C LEU A 800 22.32 6.07 -5.26
N ASP A 801 23.48 5.83 -4.65
CA ASP A 801 24.39 6.86 -4.18
C ASP A 801 25.18 7.52 -5.33
N MET A 802 25.60 6.73 -6.32
CA MET A 802 26.54 7.15 -7.36
C MET A 802 25.91 7.44 -8.73
N HIS A 803 24.65 7.07 -8.96
CA HIS A 803 24.00 7.27 -10.25
C HIS A 803 24.09 8.73 -10.72
N ASP A 804 23.73 9.70 -9.87
CA ASP A 804 23.67 11.10 -10.29
C ASP A 804 25.07 11.71 -10.49
N SER A 805 26.11 11.22 -9.81
CA SER A 805 27.48 11.74 -9.96
C SER A 805 28.13 11.38 -11.29
N GLN A 806 27.63 10.34 -11.98
CA GLN A 806 28.10 10.01 -13.32
C GLN A 806 27.77 11.09 -14.35
N TYR A 807 26.88 12.03 -14.00
CA TYR A 807 26.41 13.11 -14.87
C TYR A 807 26.87 14.49 -14.38
N THR A 808 27.89 14.56 -13.52
CA THR A 808 28.42 15.83 -13.00
C THR A 808 29.93 15.91 -13.25
N GLY A 809 30.41 16.95 -13.95
CA GLY A 809 31.82 17.38 -13.87
C GLY A 809 32.76 17.20 -15.07
N ASP A 810 32.29 16.91 -16.29
CA ASP A 810 33.16 16.84 -17.49
C ASP A 810 32.83 17.94 -18.53
N ASP A 811 33.85 18.46 -19.22
CA ASP A 811 33.71 19.44 -20.32
C ASP A 811 32.93 18.92 -21.54
N ALA A 812 32.73 17.60 -21.65
CA ALA A 812 31.91 16.95 -22.69
C ALA A 812 30.40 16.86 -22.33
N MET A 813 30.03 17.05 -21.05
CA MET A 813 28.64 17.01 -20.58
C MET A 813 27.72 18.12 -21.12
N PRO A 814 28.17 19.37 -21.37
CA PRO A 814 27.32 20.46 -21.87
C PRO A 814 26.58 20.10 -23.16
N THR A 815 27.19 19.34 -24.06
CA THR A 815 26.58 18.95 -25.34
C THR A 815 25.43 17.96 -25.13
N VAL A 816 25.64 16.91 -24.32
CA VAL A 816 24.60 15.91 -24.01
C VAL A 816 23.45 16.51 -23.22
N GLU A 817 23.73 17.38 -22.24
CA GLU A 817 22.67 18.07 -21.48
C GLU A 817 21.88 19.04 -22.38
N ARG A 818 22.55 19.75 -23.29
CA ARG A 818 21.87 20.62 -24.27
C ARG A 818 21.00 19.81 -25.21
N ASP A 819 21.45 18.65 -25.68
CA ASP A 819 20.65 17.73 -26.50
C ASP A 819 19.44 17.18 -25.75
N VAL A 820 19.60 16.85 -24.46
CA VAL A 820 18.50 16.44 -23.59
C VAL A 820 17.44 17.53 -23.53
N LEU A 821 17.83 18.77 -23.27
CA LEU A 821 16.91 19.91 -23.15
C LEU A 821 16.24 20.27 -24.48
N THR A 822 16.99 20.24 -25.59
CA THR A 822 16.50 20.62 -26.93
C THR A 822 15.34 19.72 -27.39
N ALA A 823 15.30 18.46 -26.97
CA ALA A 823 14.19 17.56 -27.28
C ALA A 823 12.83 18.03 -26.72
N PHE A 824 12.85 18.87 -25.68
CA PHE A 824 11.64 19.42 -25.06
C PHE A 824 11.25 20.80 -25.60
N SER A 825 12.01 21.35 -26.55
CA SER A 825 11.69 22.63 -27.22
C SER A 825 10.31 22.62 -27.89
N SER A 826 9.85 21.45 -28.34
CA SER A 826 8.54 21.25 -28.96
C SER A 826 7.35 21.58 -28.05
N PHE A 827 7.54 21.63 -26.72
CA PHE A 827 6.51 22.02 -25.75
C PHE A 827 6.29 23.53 -25.64
N TYR A 828 7.14 24.32 -26.28
CA TYR A 828 7.02 25.78 -26.35
C TYR A 828 6.45 26.18 -27.70
N GLU A 829 5.77 27.32 -27.74
CA GLU A 829 5.22 27.88 -28.97
C GLU A 829 6.30 28.07 -30.06
N ASN A 830 7.50 28.48 -29.67
CA ASN A 830 8.64 28.67 -30.55
C ASN A 830 9.98 28.52 -29.79
N PRO A 831 11.10 28.29 -30.51
CA PRO A 831 12.42 28.10 -29.90
C PRO A 831 12.93 29.32 -29.09
N ARG A 832 12.50 30.55 -29.40
CA ARG A 832 12.94 31.74 -28.65
C ARG A 832 12.37 31.76 -27.24
N VAL A 833 11.11 31.33 -27.06
CA VAL A 833 10.50 31.21 -25.73
C VAL A 833 11.20 30.13 -24.89
N PHE A 834 11.56 29.01 -25.51
CA PHE A 834 12.40 27.99 -24.88
C PHE A 834 13.77 28.57 -24.46
N ALA A 835 14.44 29.29 -25.35
CA ALA A 835 15.73 29.93 -25.07
C ALA A 835 15.66 30.94 -23.91
N GLN A 836 14.55 31.66 -23.75
CA GLN A 836 14.38 32.58 -22.60
C GLN A 836 14.39 31.86 -21.25
N VAL A 837 13.85 30.63 -21.20
CA VAL A 837 13.81 29.83 -19.98
C VAL A 837 15.13 29.07 -19.77
N PHE A 838 15.77 28.57 -20.84
CA PHE A 838 16.90 27.62 -20.76
C PHE A 838 18.26 28.15 -21.25
N GLU A 839 18.33 29.13 -22.16
CA GLU A 839 19.58 29.63 -22.77
C GLU A 839 20.02 31.02 -22.24
N ASN A 840 19.09 31.94 -21.97
CA ASN A 840 19.39 33.26 -21.36
C ASN A 840 19.72 33.18 -19.86
N GLN A 841 19.84 31.98 -19.30
CA GLN A 841 20.40 31.74 -17.98
C GLN A 841 21.93 31.61 -18.09
N GLY A 842 22.60 32.67 -18.56
CA GLY A 842 24.04 32.67 -18.81
C GLY A 842 24.82 32.17 -17.60
N ASN A 843 25.59 31.09 -17.77
CA ASN A 843 26.72 30.55 -17.00
C ASN A 843 26.72 30.63 -15.45
N GLY A 844 25.63 31.03 -14.81
CA GLY A 844 25.47 31.12 -13.37
C GLY A 844 24.79 29.85 -12.87
N ARG A 845 25.57 28.99 -12.20
CA ARG A 845 25.09 27.76 -11.52
C ARG A 845 23.87 27.97 -10.60
N GLU A 846 23.57 29.21 -10.20
CA GLU A 846 22.48 29.56 -9.29
C GLU A 846 21.06 29.50 -9.89
N ARG A 847 20.87 29.74 -11.21
CA ARG A 847 19.52 29.72 -11.83
C ARG A 847 19.14 28.37 -12.46
N ALA A 848 20.13 27.57 -12.87
CA ALA A 848 19.92 26.17 -13.30
C ALA A 848 19.31 25.28 -12.20
N GLN A 849 19.35 25.73 -10.94
CA GLN A 849 18.86 25.00 -9.76
C GLN A 849 17.35 24.70 -9.78
N TYR A 850 16.57 25.42 -10.60
CA TYR A 850 15.11 25.28 -10.67
C TYR A 850 14.62 24.35 -11.78
N LEU A 851 15.52 23.86 -12.64
CA LEU A 851 15.17 22.95 -13.71
C LEU A 851 15.14 21.49 -13.21
N PRO A 852 14.13 20.69 -13.57
CA PRO A 852 14.07 19.27 -13.23
C PRO A 852 15.01 18.43 -14.13
N GLN A 853 16.28 18.83 -14.26
CA GLN A 853 17.27 18.26 -15.19
C GLN A 853 17.35 16.74 -15.08
N ARG A 854 17.39 16.20 -13.84
CA ARG A 854 17.38 14.76 -13.60
C ARG A 854 16.14 14.08 -14.18
N GLY A 855 14.96 14.68 -14.00
CA GLY A 855 13.71 14.12 -14.51
C GLY A 855 13.64 14.14 -16.04
N LEU A 856 14.08 15.24 -16.65
CA LEU A 856 14.17 15.38 -18.11
C LEU A 856 15.17 14.38 -18.71
N ARG A 857 16.32 14.19 -18.06
CA ARG A 857 17.31 13.18 -18.41
C ARG A 857 16.75 11.76 -18.29
N GLU A 858 16.06 11.43 -17.20
CA GLU A 858 15.39 10.13 -17.02
C GLU A 858 14.37 9.86 -18.14
N ILE A 859 13.57 10.85 -18.54
CA ILE A 859 12.61 10.71 -19.64
C ILE A 859 13.33 10.37 -20.97
N ARG A 860 14.43 11.07 -21.28
CA ARG A 860 15.23 10.82 -22.49
C ARG A 860 15.93 9.46 -22.44
N ARG A 861 16.55 9.12 -21.31
CA ARG A 861 17.25 7.84 -21.08
C ARG A 861 16.34 6.64 -21.34
N PHE A 862 15.07 6.74 -20.95
CA PHE A 862 14.11 5.66 -21.13
C PHE A 862 13.29 5.76 -22.44
N GLY A 863 13.63 6.70 -23.34
CA GLY A 863 12.93 6.83 -24.63
C GLY A 863 11.48 7.30 -24.52
N HIS A 864 11.08 7.91 -23.40
CA HIS A 864 9.69 8.25 -23.11
C HIS A 864 9.26 9.65 -23.58
N THR A 865 10.08 10.36 -24.36
CA THR A 865 9.72 11.67 -24.90
C THR A 865 8.42 11.66 -25.72
N PRO A 866 8.16 10.67 -26.61
CA PRO A 866 6.90 10.62 -27.37
C PRO A 866 5.67 10.49 -26.47
N VAL A 867 5.77 9.72 -25.38
CA VAL A 867 4.69 9.58 -24.39
C VAL A 867 4.32 10.95 -23.84
N LEU A 868 5.30 11.76 -23.45
CA LEU A 868 5.04 13.09 -22.91
C LEU A 868 4.48 14.04 -23.99
N GLN A 869 4.95 13.96 -25.24
CA GLN A 869 4.39 14.74 -26.35
C GLN A 869 2.90 14.49 -26.56
N THR A 870 2.40 13.26 -26.38
CA THR A 870 0.96 12.98 -26.47
C THR A 870 0.13 13.62 -25.34
N LEU A 871 0.75 13.90 -24.19
CA LEU A 871 0.08 14.52 -23.04
C LEU A 871 -0.02 16.04 -23.17
N VAL A 872 0.94 16.67 -23.85
CA VAL A 872 1.04 18.13 -23.99
C VAL A 872 0.16 18.62 -25.14
N LYS A 873 -1.11 18.90 -24.83
CA LYS A 873 -2.07 19.44 -25.82
C LYS A 873 -1.93 20.96 -26.05
N LYS A 874 -1.43 21.69 -25.05
CA LYS A 874 -1.22 23.14 -25.10
C LYS A 874 0.25 23.44 -24.89
N LYS A 875 0.82 24.24 -25.78
CA LYS A 875 2.20 24.70 -25.68
C LYS A 875 2.32 25.84 -24.67
N ILE A 876 3.50 25.95 -24.07
CA ILE A 876 3.87 27.06 -23.19
C ILE A 876 4.08 28.31 -24.06
N THR A 877 3.42 29.41 -23.70
CA THR A 877 3.41 30.65 -24.49
C THR A 877 4.45 31.66 -24.00
N ALA A 878 4.74 32.67 -24.82
CA ALA A 878 5.58 33.81 -24.42
C ALA A 878 4.98 34.58 -23.23
N GLU A 879 3.64 34.67 -23.15
CA GLU A 879 2.95 35.36 -22.07
C GLU A 879 3.13 34.64 -20.73
N ASP A 880 3.04 33.30 -20.71
CA ASP A 880 3.28 32.50 -19.51
C ASP A 880 4.69 32.69 -18.97
N VAL A 881 5.68 32.68 -19.87
CA VAL A 881 7.09 32.90 -19.52
C VAL A 881 7.32 34.31 -19.02
N SER A 882 6.83 35.33 -19.74
CA SER A 882 6.99 36.73 -19.33
C SER A 882 6.36 37.00 -17.97
N ARG A 883 5.14 36.50 -17.72
CA ARG A 883 4.43 36.66 -16.45
C ARG A 883 5.23 36.10 -15.28
N CYS A 884 5.78 34.90 -15.43
CA CYS A 884 6.60 34.27 -14.39
C CYS A 884 7.92 35.02 -14.16
N LEU A 885 8.65 35.35 -15.23
CA LEU A 885 9.96 36.02 -15.13
C LEU A 885 9.83 37.44 -14.55
N THR A 886 8.78 38.18 -14.90
CA THR A 886 8.50 39.50 -14.30
C THR A 886 8.20 39.38 -12.80
N ALA A 887 7.51 38.32 -12.36
CA ALA A 887 7.24 38.09 -10.94
C ALA A 887 8.50 37.72 -10.12
N GLU A 888 9.49 37.10 -10.77
CA GLU A 888 10.79 36.76 -10.21
C GLU A 888 11.81 37.92 -10.24
N ALA A 889 11.55 38.96 -11.04
CA ALA A 889 12.44 40.11 -11.16
C ALA A 889 12.55 40.90 -9.84
N PRO A 890 13.77 41.36 -9.44
CA PRO A 890 13.93 42.21 -8.27
C PRO A 890 13.17 43.52 -8.43
N LEU A 891 12.55 44.00 -7.35
CA LEU A 891 11.97 45.34 -7.30
C LEU A 891 13.09 46.41 -7.38
N LYS A 892 12.74 47.65 -7.74
CA LYS A 892 13.69 48.78 -7.88
C LYS A 892 14.59 49.02 -6.66
N ASN A 893 14.22 48.48 -5.51
CA ASN A 893 14.90 48.59 -4.22
C ASN A 893 16.02 47.54 -4.06
N GLY A 894 16.20 46.63 -5.02
CA GLY A 894 17.33 45.70 -5.13
C GLY A 894 17.32 44.45 -4.24
N ILE A 895 16.42 44.34 -3.25
CA ILE A 895 16.53 43.30 -2.21
C ILE A 895 15.58 42.10 -2.41
N TYR A 896 14.34 42.30 -2.89
CA TYR A 896 13.35 41.22 -3.03
C TYR A 896 12.54 41.33 -4.34
N SER A 897 12.09 40.18 -4.87
CA SER A 897 11.05 40.11 -5.90
C SER A 897 9.65 40.21 -5.29
N VAL A 898 8.63 40.50 -6.12
CA VAL A 898 7.23 40.59 -5.69
C VAL A 898 6.77 39.31 -4.98
N VAL A 899 7.25 38.15 -5.43
CA VAL A 899 6.86 36.86 -4.86
C VAL A 899 7.66 36.51 -3.62
N ALA A 900 8.92 36.92 -3.51
CA ALA A 900 9.68 36.78 -2.27
C ALA A 900 9.04 37.58 -1.13
N GLU A 901 8.57 38.80 -1.40
CA GLU A 901 7.84 39.63 -0.44
C GLU A 901 6.51 38.98 -0.03
N ALA A 902 5.73 38.49 -1.00
CA ALA A 902 4.48 37.78 -0.72
C ALA A 902 4.70 36.50 0.11
N GLN A 903 5.77 35.74 -0.16
CA GLN A 903 6.13 34.55 0.62
C GLN A 903 6.46 34.91 2.07
N SER A 904 7.28 35.95 2.27
CA SER A 904 7.65 36.46 3.60
C SER A 904 6.42 36.92 4.39
N GLN A 905 5.53 37.69 3.75
CA GLN A 905 4.29 38.15 4.35
C GLN A 905 3.37 36.97 4.75
N ARG A 906 3.23 35.96 3.89
CA ARG A 906 2.44 34.74 4.17
C ARG A 906 2.98 34.01 5.40
N GLU A 907 4.29 33.88 5.52
CA GLU A 907 4.94 33.20 6.66
C GLU A 907 4.77 33.98 7.96
N ALA A 908 4.96 35.29 7.94
CA ALA A 908 4.75 36.17 9.09
C ALA A 908 3.29 36.09 9.59
N LEU A 909 2.32 36.17 8.68
CA LEU A 909 0.90 36.08 9.01
C LEU A 909 0.50 34.69 9.51
N HIS A 910 1.09 33.62 8.97
CA HIS A 910 0.86 32.28 9.50
C HIS A 910 1.42 32.14 10.93
N ALA A 911 2.62 32.65 11.19
CA ALA A 911 3.21 32.64 12.52
C ALA A 911 2.35 33.43 13.53
N GLN A 912 1.80 34.57 13.12
CA GLN A 912 0.84 35.32 13.92
C GLN A 912 -0.43 34.50 14.19
N TRP A 913 -1.02 33.88 13.17
CA TRP A 913 -2.21 33.04 13.36
C TRP A 913 -1.99 31.88 14.32
N VAL A 914 -0.82 31.23 14.28
CA VAL A 914 -0.47 30.15 15.21
C VAL A 914 -0.45 30.66 16.66
N LYS A 915 0.08 31.87 16.90
CA LYS A 915 0.12 32.50 18.23
C LYS A 915 -1.25 33.00 18.68
N GLU A 916 -2.04 33.57 17.76
CA GLU A 916 -3.23 34.39 18.07
C GLU A 916 -4.49 33.86 17.36
N ARG A 917 -4.71 32.53 17.29
CA ARG A 917 -5.79 31.90 16.50
C ARG A 917 -7.20 32.53 16.63
N LYS A 918 -7.53 33.06 17.81
CA LYS A 918 -8.84 33.66 18.12
C LYS A 918 -8.95 35.12 17.69
N GLN A 919 -7.85 35.87 17.76
CA GLN A 919 -7.80 37.33 17.52
C GLN A 919 -7.14 37.68 16.18
N PHE A 920 -6.64 36.69 15.44
CA PHE A 920 -6.01 36.91 14.15
C PHE A 920 -6.94 37.61 13.17
N GLU A 921 -6.51 38.78 12.67
CA GLU A 921 -7.29 39.60 11.73
C GLU A 921 -6.73 39.58 10.30
N GLY A 922 -5.51 39.07 10.12
CA GLY A 922 -4.77 39.12 8.85
C GLY A 922 -5.26 38.19 7.75
N TYR A 923 -6.53 37.75 7.75
CA TYR A 923 -7.05 36.78 6.78
C TYR A 923 -6.96 37.27 5.34
N GLN A 924 -7.35 38.53 5.08
CA GLN A 924 -7.31 39.10 3.73
C GLN A 924 -5.87 39.25 3.23
N GLY A 925 -4.97 39.75 4.08
CA GLY A 925 -3.55 39.88 3.76
C GLY A 925 -2.91 38.51 3.48
N TYR A 926 -3.27 37.50 4.28
CA TYR A 926 -2.81 36.13 4.09
C TYR A 926 -3.31 35.55 2.76
N ALA A 927 -4.61 35.71 2.47
CA ALA A 927 -5.23 35.25 1.23
C ALA A 927 -4.62 35.91 -0.01
N ALA A 928 -4.35 37.22 0.04
CA ALA A 928 -3.71 37.96 -1.05
C ALA A 928 -2.26 37.51 -1.29
N ALA A 929 -1.48 37.35 -0.22
CA ALA A 929 -0.11 36.86 -0.30
C ALA A 929 -0.05 35.41 -0.82
N LEU A 930 -0.94 34.55 -0.31
CA LEU A 930 -1.09 33.17 -0.76
C LEU A 930 -1.45 33.10 -2.25
N LYS A 931 -2.41 33.91 -2.72
CA LYS A 931 -2.81 33.95 -4.15
C LYS A 931 -1.62 34.22 -5.07
N LYS A 932 -0.78 35.21 -4.74
CA LYS A 932 0.44 35.55 -5.52
C LYS A 932 1.44 34.39 -5.54
N VAL A 933 1.71 33.80 -4.37
CA VAL A 933 2.64 32.66 -4.22
C VAL A 933 2.16 31.44 -5.00
N VAL A 934 0.86 31.11 -4.92
CA VAL A 934 0.28 29.97 -5.63
C VAL A 934 0.32 30.17 -7.14
N ALA A 935 -0.07 31.35 -7.63
CA ALA A 935 -0.05 31.67 -9.05
C ALA A 935 1.37 31.54 -9.65
N HIS A 936 2.38 32.18 -9.04
CA HIS A 936 3.76 32.02 -9.49
C HIS A 936 4.18 30.55 -9.43
N ARG A 937 3.92 29.82 -8.34
CA ARG A 937 4.39 28.43 -8.21
C ARG A 937 3.83 27.54 -9.33
N GLN A 938 2.56 27.72 -9.67
CA GLN A 938 1.91 27.00 -10.77
C GLN A 938 2.52 27.37 -12.13
N ASP A 939 2.70 28.67 -12.41
CA ASP A 939 3.34 29.15 -13.65
C ASP A 939 4.78 28.64 -13.77
N SER A 940 5.58 28.78 -12.72
CA SER A 940 6.99 28.36 -12.67
C SER A 940 7.14 26.86 -12.88
N ASN A 941 6.29 26.04 -12.24
CA ASN A 941 6.29 24.60 -12.42
C ASN A 941 5.90 24.20 -13.86
N HIS A 942 4.99 24.94 -14.48
CA HIS A 942 4.57 24.69 -15.86
C HIS A 942 5.68 25.05 -16.86
N ILE A 943 6.20 26.28 -16.81
CA ILE A 943 7.21 26.77 -17.75
C ILE A 943 8.59 26.14 -17.57
N ARG A 944 8.90 25.54 -16.41
CA ARG A 944 10.16 24.83 -16.18
C ARG A 944 10.02 23.32 -16.38
N LEU A 945 8.90 22.86 -16.92
CA LEU A 945 8.58 21.45 -17.16
C LEU A 945 8.52 20.56 -15.91
N VAL A 946 8.38 21.14 -14.71
CA VAL A 946 8.23 20.37 -13.45
C VAL A 946 6.93 19.57 -13.47
N ASP A 947 5.83 20.21 -13.88
CA ASP A 947 4.53 19.54 -14.01
C ASP A 947 4.54 18.44 -15.08
N HIS A 948 5.32 18.63 -16.14
CA HIS A 948 5.47 17.67 -17.24
C HIS A 948 6.20 16.40 -16.78
N VAL A 949 7.32 16.59 -16.06
CA VAL A 949 8.05 15.48 -15.43
C VAL A 949 7.18 14.76 -14.40
N ALA A 950 6.40 15.49 -13.61
CA ALA A 950 5.50 14.90 -12.63
C ALA A 950 4.37 14.09 -13.30
N ALA A 951 3.77 14.61 -14.38
CA ALA A 951 2.75 13.91 -15.17
C ALA A 951 3.28 12.63 -15.79
N HIS A 952 4.45 12.69 -16.43
CA HIS A 952 5.15 11.51 -16.96
C HIS A 952 5.31 10.44 -15.87
N ARG A 953 5.83 10.81 -14.70
CA ARG A 953 6.05 9.87 -13.58
C ARG A 953 4.75 9.20 -13.11
N ILE A 954 3.65 9.94 -13.01
CA ILE A 954 2.35 9.37 -12.61
C ILE A 954 1.82 8.41 -13.68
N VAL A 955 1.90 8.80 -14.95
CA VAL A 955 1.48 7.95 -16.07
C VAL A 955 2.28 6.65 -16.10
N MET A 956 3.60 6.71 -15.94
CA MET A 956 4.44 5.52 -15.87
C MET A 956 4.10 4.64 -14.67
N LYS A 957 3.80 5.21 -13.49
CA LYS A 957 3.30 4.45 -12.33
C LYS A 957 1.97 3.75 -12.60
N VAL A 958 1.06 4.38 -13.35
CA VAL A 958 -0.22 3.75 -13.74
C VAL A 958 0.02 2.61 -14.72
N LEU A 959 0.81 2.81 -15.77
CA LEU A 959 1.12 1.77 -16.77
C LEU A 959 1.84 0.58 -16.13
N ALA A 960 2.83 0.85 -15.27
CA ALA A 960 3.46 -0.14 -14.41
C ALA A 960 2.46 -0.95 -13.60
N ARG A 961 1.52 -0.26 -12.95
CA ARG A 961 0.49 -0.90 -12.14
C ARG A 961 -0.47 -1.75 -12.99
N LEU A 962 -0.69 -1.40 -14.25
CA LEU A 962 -1.47 -2.19 -15.18
C LEU A 962 -0.69 -3.43 -15.64
N ALA A 963 0.62 -3.29 -15.90
CA ALA A 963 1.51 -4.41 -16.20
C ALA A 963 1.58 -5.43 -15.04
N ASP A 964 1.51 -5.00 -13.78
CA ASP A 964 1.41 -5.91 -12.63
C ASP A 964 0.25 -6.91 -12.76
N PHE A 965 -0.89 -6.52 -13.35
CA PHE A 965 -2.05 -7.39 -13.49
C PHE A 965 -1.81 -8.51 -14.51
N SER A 966 -0.97 -8.31 -15.53
CA SER A 966 -0.56 -9.42 -16.41
C SER A 966 0.28 -10.44 -15.64
N GLY A 967 1.12 -9.99 -14.73
CA GLY A 967 1.87 -10.87 -13.85
C GLY A 967 1.01 -11.64 -12.85
N LEU A 968 -0.02 -11.00 -12.29
CA LEU A 968 -1.00 -11.68 -11.44
C LEU A 968 -1.83 -12.71 -12.23
N PHE A 969 -2.22 -12.38 -13.47
CA PHE A 969 -2.92 -13.29 -14.38
C PHE A 969 -2.09 -14.57 -14.59
N GLU A 970 -0.82 -14.43 -14.97
CA GLU A 970 0.04 -15.57 -15.24
C GLU A 970 0.32 -16.41 -14.00
N ARG A 971 0.48 -15.78 -12.84
CA ARG A 971 0.59 -16.48 -11.55
C ARG A 971 -0.65 -17.33 -11.30
N ASP A 972 -1.83 -16.74 -11.44
CA ASP A 972 -3.09 -17.44 -11.20
C ASP A 972 -3.32 -18.55 -12.23
N LEU A 973 -2.93 -18.34 -13.50
CA LEU A 973 -2.94 -19.38 -14.52
C LEU A 973 -2.03 -20.55 -14.14
N THR A 974 -0.81 -20.29 -13.67
CA THR A 974 0.10 -21.35 -13.17
C THR A 974 -0.55 -22.14 -12.02
N PHE A 975 -1.19 -21.44 -11.07
CA PHE A 975 -1.87 -22.12 -9.96
C PHE A 975 -3.08 -22.93 -10.45
N VAL A 976 -3.88 -22.40 -11.37
CA VAL A 976 -5.00 -23.15 -11.96
C VAL A 976 -4.50 -24.38 -12.71
N THR A 977 -3.39 -24.27 -13.46
CA THR A 977 -2.74 -25.41 -14.11
C THR A 977 -2.37 -26.47 -13.08
N LEU A 978 -1.61 -26.13 -12.05
CA LEU A 978 -1.18 -27.10 -11.02
C LEU A 978 -2.34 -27.76 -10.28
N ALA A 979 -3.37 -26.98 -9.94
CA ALA A 979 -4.57 -27.52 -9.30
C ALA A 979 -5.32 -28.48 -10.23
N THR A 980 -5.44 -28.13 -11.52
CA THR A 980 -6.12 -28.98 -12.50
C THR A 980 -5.32 -30.26 -12.73
N LEU A 981 -4.00 -30.19 -12.89
CA LEU A 981 -3.17 -31.39 -13.01
C LEU A 981 -3.32 -32.31 -11.79
N HIS A 982 -3.33 -31.75 -10.59
CA HIS A 982 -3.60 -32.51 -9.37
C HIS A 982 -5.01 -33.15 -9.36
N GLU A 983 -6.06 -32.44 -9.81
CA GLU A 983 -7.41 -32.99 -9.96
C GLU A 983 -7.45 -34.18 -10.93
N TYR A 984 -6.65 -34.12 -12.01
CA TYR A 984 -6.51 -35.20 -13.00
C TYR A 984 -5.43 -36.23 -12.66
N GLN A 985 -4.78 -36.12 -11.49
CA GLN A 985 -3.68 -36.99 -11.05
C GLN A 985 -2.48 -37.03 -12.01
N LEU A 986 -2.23 -35.92 -12.70
CA LEU A 986 -1.09 -35.72 -13.60
C LEU A 986 -0.01 -34.88 -12.92
N LYS A 987 1.25 -35.10 -13.29
CA LYS A 987 2.36 -34.20 -12.92
C LYS A 987 2.64 -33.19 -14.04
N SER A 988 3.34 -32.11 -13.69
CA SER A 988 3.79 -31.13 -14.69
C SER A 988 4.73 -31.72 -15.71
N GLU A 989 5.58 -32.67 -15.29
CA GLU A 989 6.47 -33.40 -16.16
C GLU A 989 5.65 -34.08 -17.26
N ASP A 990 4.66 -34.90 -16.87
CA ASP A 990 3.80 -35.68 -17.76
C ASP A 990 2.97 -34.81 -18.72
N PHE A 991 2.50 -33.65 -18.25
CA PHE A 991 1.65 -32.76 -19.03
C PHE A 991 2.42 -31.93 -20.07
N PHE A 992 3.66 -31.57 -19.75
CA PHE A 992 4.52 -30.76 -20.63
C PHE A 992 5.58 -31.58 -21.40
N VAL A 993 5.59 -32.92 -21.30
CA VAL A 993 6.49 -33.79 -22.09
C VAL A 993 6.32 -33.55 -23.59
N THR A 994 7.44 -33.54 -24.33
CA THR A 994 7.47 -33.62 -25.80
C THR A 994 7.95 -35.00 -26.26
N ASP A 995 7.09 -35.84 -26.85
CA ASP A 995 7.51 -37.09 -27.52
C ASP A 995 8.08 -36.84 -28.93
N ASN A 996 8.32 -35.58 -29.30
CA ASN A 996 8.92 -35.21 -30.58
C ASN A 996 10.45 -35.09 -30.45
N PRO A 997 11.22 -35.38 -31.51
CA PRO A 997 12.65 -35.08 -31.53
C PRO A 997 12.90 -33.59 -31.24
N PRO A 998 14.05 -33.24 -30.61
CA PRO A 998 14.38 -31.86 -30.30
C PRO A 998 14.22 -30.99 -31.53
N LYS A 999 13.40 -29.93 -31.41
CA LYS A 999 13.22 -28.97 -32.49
C LYS A 999 14.37 -27.99 -32.48
N TYR A 1000 15.02 -27.83 -33.63
CA TYR A 1000 16.06 -26.86 -33.82
C TYR A 1000 15.50 -25.66 -34.58
N ASN A 1001 15.85 -24.45 -34.15
CA ASN A 1001 15.50 -23.25 -34.88
C ASN A 1001 16.27 -23.18 -36.22
N LYS A 1002 15.97 -22.16 -37.05
CA LYS A 1002 16.63 -21.95 -38.36
C LYS A 1002 18.16 -21.80 -38.30
N LYS A 1003 18.74 -21.69 -37.09
CA LYS A 1003 20.18 -21.54 -36.83
C LYS A 1003 20.80 -22.78 -36.18
N GLY A 1004 20.08 -23.91 -36.15
CA GLY A 1004 20.58 -25.16 -35.58
C GLY A 1004 20.66 -25.19 -34.05
N LYS A 1005 19.98 -24.26 -33.35
CA LYS A 1005 19.95 -24.22 -31.88
C LYS A 1005 18.68 -24.89 -31.35
N MET A 1006 18.81 -25.74 -30.34
CA MET A 1006 17.68 -26.44 -29.72
C MET A 1006 16.69 -25.45 -29.11
N GLU A 1007 15.40 -25.58 -29.43
CA GLU A 1007 14.33 -24.82 -28.81
C GLU A 1007 14.01 -25.36 -27.41
N ASP A 1008 13.67 -24.48 -26.47
CA ASP A 1008 13.16 -24.90 -25.15
C ASP A 1008 11.86 -25.69 -25.29
N ASP A 1009 11.77 -26.82 -24.60
CA ASP A 1009 10.54 -27.63 -24.53
C ASP A 1009 9.49 -27.03 -23.58
N GLY A 1010 8.27 -27.60 -23.60
CA GLY A 1010 7.16 -27.09 -22.77
C GLY A 1010 7.46 -27.10 -21.28
N LEU A 1011 8.17 -28.11 -20.78
CA LEU A 1011 8.50 -28.26 -19.36
C LEU A 1011 9.54 -27.23 -18.92
N THR A 1012 10.55 -26.99 -19.76
CA THR A 1012 11.58 -25.97 -19.57
C THR A 1012 10.96 -24.59 -19.55
N LEU A 1013 10.07 -24.28 -20.48
CA LEU A 1013 9.32 -23.01 -20.50
C LEU A 1013 8.45 -22.85 -19.24
N PHE A 1014 7.78 -23.91 -18.80
CA PHE A 1014 7.02 -23.90 -17.54
C PHE A 1014 7.92 -23.64 -16.33
N LYS A 1015 9.06 -24.33 -16.23
CA LYS A 1015 10.09 -24.15 -15.19
C LYS A 1015 10.84 -22.81 -15.28
N LYS A 1016 10.76 -22.10 -16.40
CA LYS A 1016 11.21 -20.70 -16.58
C LYS A 1016 10.09 -19.68 -16.33
N GLY A 1017 8.88 -20.15 -16.02
CA GLY A 1017 7.74 -19.32 -15.62
C GLY A 1017 6.95 -18.77 -16.79
N GLN A 1018 7.25 -19.23 -18.00
CA GLN A 1018 6.63 -18.82 -19.25
C GLN A 1018 5.41 -19.70 -19.55
N ILE A 1019 4.43 -19.71 -18.64
CA ILE A 1019 3.25 -20.59 -18.72
C ILE A 1019 2.47 -20.44 -20.03
N ILE A 1020 2.40 -19.24 -20.60
CA ILE A 1020 1.70 -19.00 -21.87
C ILE A 1020 2.38 -19.74 -23.03
N GLU A 1021 3.70 -19.67 -23.12
CA GLU A 1021 4.48 -20.36 -24.16
C GLU A 1021 4.48 -21.87 -23.92
N ALA A 1022 4.62 -22.31 -22.66
CA ALA A 1022 4.52 -23.70 -22.27
C ALA A 1022 3.18 -24.32 -22.70
N MET A 1023 2.06 -23.62 -22.46
CA MET A 1023 0.72 -24.04 -22.89
C MET A 1023 0.61 -24.13 -24.42
N GLY A 1024 1.36 -23.32 -25.16
CA GLY A 1024 1.48 -23.40 -26.62
C GLY A 1024 2.14 -24.69 -27.12
N LYS A 1025 2.99 -25.31 -26.29
CA LYS A 1025 3.77 -26.52 -26.62
C LYS A 1025 3.15 -27.82 -26.10
N VAL A 1026 2.05 -27.77 -25.35
CA VAL A 1026 1.31 -28.95 -24.85
C VAL A 1026 0.84 -29.83 -26.01
N GLN A 1027 1.01 -31.14 -25.86
CA GLN A 1027 0.65 -32.13 -26.87
C GLN A 1027 -0.86 -32.21 -27.15
N VAL A 1028 -1.20 -32.74 -28.34
CA VAL A 1028 -2.59 -32.95 -28.76
C VAL A 1028 -3.32 -33.95 -27.85
N SER A 1029 -2.63 -34.98 -27.35
CA SER A 1029 -3.16 -35.98 -26.40
C SER A 1029 -3.67 -35.35 -25.10
N GLN A 1030 -3.06 -34.24 -24.67
CA GLN A 1030 -3.42 -33.50 -23.46
C GLN A 1030 -4.35 -32.30 -23.73
N ASN A 1031 -4.86 -32.14 -24.96
CA ASN A 1031 -5.68 -31.00 -25.33
C ASN A 1031 -6.95 -30.86 -24.50
N ALA A 1032 -7.59 -31.96 -24.08
CA ALA A 1032 -8.79 -31.89 -23.25
C ALA A 1032 -8.51 -31.18 -21.90
N VAL A 1033 -7.41 -31.55 -21.23
CA VAL A 1033 -6.97 -30.94 -19.98
C VAL A 1033 -6.52 -29.49 -20.21
N LYS A 1034 -5.79 -29.22 -21.30
CA LYS A 1034 -5.43 -27.86 -21.72
C LYS A 1034 -6.65 -26.97 -21.90
N GLN A 1035 -7.69 -27.44 -22.60
CA GLN A 1035 -8.91 -26.68 -22.82
C GLN A 1035 -9.68 -26.43 -21.52
N ALA A 1036 -9.67 -27.37 -20.57
CA ALA A 1036 -10.23 -27.16 -19.25
C ALA A 1036 -9.51 -26.03 -18.49
N ILE A 1037 -8.17 -25.98 -18.54
CA ILE A 1037 -7.36 -24.92 -17.93
C ILE A 1037 -7.63 -23.56 -18.60
N VAL A 1038 -7.53 -23.51 -19.94
CA VAL A 1038 -7.72 -22.30 -20.74
C VAL A 1038 -9.13 -21.71 -20.55
N GLY A 1039 -10.15 -22.57 -20.52
CA GLY A 1039 -11.54 -22.18 -20.32
C GLY A 1039 -11.83 -21.63 -18.92
N ARG A 1040 -11.13 -22.09 -17.88
CA ARG A 1040 -11.29 -21.58 -16.50
C ARG A 1040 -10.90 -20.10 -16.35
N VAL A 1041 -9.94 -19.62 -17.15
CA VAL A 1041 -9.46 -18.21 -17.10
C VAL A 1041 -9.73 -17.42 -18.38
N ASN A 1042 -10.40 -18.02 -19.37
CA ASN A 1042 -10.63 -17.44 -20.70
C ASN A 1042 -9.34 -16.96 -21.40
N LEU A 1043 -8.25 -17.73 -21.32
CA LEU A 1043 -6.94 -17.30 -21.81
C LEU A 1043 -6.97 -16.90 -23.29
N ASP A 1044 -7.66 -17.64 -24.16
CA ASP A 1044 -7.67 -17.36 -25.60
C ASP A 1044 -8.33 -16.02 -25.95
N LEU A 1045 -9.28 -15.56 -25.13
CA LEU A 1045 -9.92 -14.26 -25.32
C LEU A 1045 -8.99 -13.10 -24.91
N TYR A 1046 -8.13 -13.31 -23.93
CA TYR A 1046 -7.37 -12.24 -23.27
C TYR A 1046 -5.86 -12.30 -23.48
N ARG A 1047 -5.36 -13.27 -24.25
CA ARG A 1047 -3.92 -13.43 -24.53
C ARG A 1047 -3.28 -12.17 -25.12
N SER A 1048 -3.96 -11.50 -26.05
CA SER A 1048 -3.46 -10.26 -26.66
C SER A 1048 -3.32 -9.14 -25.62
N ILE A 1049 -4.34 -8.97 -24.77
CA ILE A 1049 -4.35 -7.97 -23.69
C ILE A 1049 -3.20 -8.24 -22.71
N ARG A 1050 -3.00 -9.50 -22.30
CA ARG A 1050 -1.87 -9.89 -21.46
C ARG A 1050 -0.55 -9.49 -22.09
N ASN A 1051 -0.34 -9.78 -23.38
CA ASN A 1051 0.91 -9.48 -24.06
C ASN A 1051 1.13 -7.97 -24.16
N ASP A 1052 0.08 -7.19 -24.46
CA ASP A 1052 0.17 -5.73 -24.52
C ASP A 1052 0.63 -5.14 -23.17
N PHE A 1053 0.18 -5.70 -22.03
CA PHE A 1053 0.67 -5.33 -20.71
C PHE A 1053 2.08 -5.83 -20.39
N ALA A 1054 2.38 -7.09 -20.72
CA ALA A 1054 3.67 -7.72 -20.39
C ALA A 1054 4.85 -7.08 -21.14
N HIS A 1055 4.60 -6.51 -22.32
CA HIS A 1055 5.62 -5.87 -23.16
C HIS A 1055 5.50 -4.34 -23.19
N PHE A 1056 4.64 -3.75 -22.36
CA PHE A 1056 4.40 -2.30 -22.32
C PHE A 1056 4.01 -1.69 -23.68
N ASN A 1057 3.36 -2.47 -24.56
CA ASN A 1057 2.87 -2.00 -25.87
C ASN A 1057 1.90 -0.81 -25.75
N MET A 1058 1.36 -0.56 -24.55
CA MET A 1058 0.55 0.61 -24.21
C MET A 1058 1.24 1.95 -24.48
N LEU A 1059 2.58 2.00 -24.40
CA LEU A 1059 3.38 3.21 -24.60
C LEU A 1059 3.46 3.65 -26.06
N TYR A 1060 3.31 2.70 -26.99
CA TYR A 1060 3.60 2.91 -28.41
C TYR A 1060 2.33 3.11 -29.25
N GLY A 1061 1.19 3.40 -28.60
CA GLY A 1061 0.00 3.89 -29.27
C GLY A 1061 -0.33 3.12 -30.56
N LYS A 1062 -0.51 1.80 -30.49
CA LYS A 1062 -1.11 1.12 -31.63
C LYS A 1062 -2.52 1.68 -31.75
N GLN A 1063 -2.77 2.49 -32.79
CA GLN A 1063 -4.11 2.88 -33.20
C GLN A 1063 -4.90 1.62 -33.38
N ARG A 1064 -5.77 1.40 -32.43
CA ARG A 1064 -6.62 0.26 -32.49
C ARG A 1064 -8.04 0.97 -32.32
N THR A 1065 -8.96 1.03 -33.33
CA THR A 1065 -10.49 1.21 -33.36
C THR A 1065 -11.44 -0.06 -33.38
N MET A 1066 -12.38 -0.22 -32.43
CA MET A 1066 -13.23 -1.42 -32.31
C MET A 1066 -14.21 -1.54 -33.48
N GLN A 1067 -14.14 -2.59 -34.30
CA GLN A 1067 -15.22 -2.95 -35.22
C GLN A 1067 -15.40 -4.46 -35.29
N ILE A 1068 -16.66 -4.89 -35.38
CA ILE A 1068 -17.00 -6.24 -35.83
C ILE A 1068 -16.90 -6.19 -37.36
N ILE A 1069 -15.79 -6.65 -37.91
CA ILE A 1069 -15.72 -7.04 -39.32
C ILE A 1069 -15.65 -8.56 -39.29
N SER A 1070 -16.71 -9.23 -39.74
CA SER A 1070 -16.71 -10.68 -39.97
C SER A 1070 -16.45 -11.55 -38.72
N GLY A 1071 -17.03 -11.21 -37.56
CA GLY A 1071 -17.14 -12.11 -36.41
C GLY A 1071 -15.87 -12.32 -35.55
N LYS A 1072 -14.77 -11.60 -35.80
CA LYS A 1072 -13.58 -11.59 -34.94
C LYS A 1072 -13.51 -10.31 -34.10
N LYS A 1073 -13.22 -10.45 -32.80
CA LYS A 1073 -13.07 -9.31 -31.86
C LYS A 1073 -11.61 -8.83 -31.89
N GLU A 1074 -11.37 -7.58 -32.28
CA GLU A 1074 -10.07 -6.91 -32.05
C GLU A 1074 -10.22 -5.67 -31.17
N LEU A 1075 -9.41 -5.60 -30.11
CA LEU A 1075 -9.38 -4.54 -29.09
C LEU A 1075 -8.72 -3.31 -29.67
N ARG A 1076 -9.27 -2.15 -29.37
CA ARG A 1076 -8.85 -0.96 -30.04
C ARG A 1076 -8.95 0.28 -29.08
N CYS A 1077 -7.81 0.81 -28.60
CA CYS A 1077 -7.67 1.98 -27.70
C CYS A 1077 -7.09 3.22 -28.43
N PRO A 1078 -7.56 4.46 -28.13
CA PRO A 1078 -6.91 5.69 -28.60
C PRO A 1078 -5.54 5.89 -27.93
N ASP A 1079 -4.65 6.61 -28.62
CA ASP A 1079 -3.28 6.88 -28.16
C ASP A 1079 -3.27 7.40 -26.71
N MET A 1080 -2.52 6.68 -25.86
CA MET A 1080 -2.38 6.94 -24.42
C MET A 1080 -3.66 7.00 -23.57
N GLY A 1081 -4.81 6.52 -24.05
CA GLY A 1081 -6.07 6.51 -23.28
C GLY A 1081 -6.08 5.54 -22.09
N LEU A 1082 -5.58 5.96 -20.92
CA LEU A 1082 -5.44 5.10 -19.73
C LEU A 1082 -6.75 4.48 -19.26
N THR A 1083 -7.89 5.15 -19.40
CA THR A 1083 -9.21 4.55 -19.06
C THR A 1083 -9.49 3.29 -19.90
N CYS A 1084 -9.08 3.28 -21.17
CA CYS A 1084 -9.19 2.09 -22.03
C CYS A 1084 -8.32 0.95 -21.50
N TRP A 1085 -7.06 1.23 -21.18
CA TRP A 1085 -6.15 0.22 -20.62
C TRP A 1085 -6.60 -0.29 -19.23
N VAL A 1086 -7.21 0.56 -18.40
CA VAL A 1086 -7.85 0.13 -17.15
C VAL A 1086 -9.01 -0.84 -17.42
N ASN A 1087 -9.84 -0.59 -18.43
CA ASN A 1087 -10.89 -1.54 -18.84
C ASN A 1087 -10.30 -2.85 -19.36
N CYS A 1088 -9.23 -2.80 -20.15
CA CYS A 1088 -8.53 -4.01 -20.62
C CYS A 1088 -8.00 -4.85 -19.47
N ALA A 1089 -7.40 -4.22 -18.46
CA ALA A 1089 -6.95 -4.91 -17.25
C ALA A 1089 -8.12 -5.49 -16.45
N ARG A 1090 -9.26 -4.79 -16.36
CA ARG A 1090 -10.50 -5.31 -15.73
C ARG A 1090 -11.04 -6.54 -16.45
N ASP A 1091 -10.94 -6.58 -17.77
CA ASP A 1091 -11.38 -7.70 -18.59
C ASP A 1091 -10.42 -8.88 -18.48
N LEU A 1092 -9.10 -8.64 -18.50
CA LEU A 1092 -8.08 -9.65 -18.21
C LEU A 1092 -8.28 -10.29 -16.81
N MET A 1093 -8.66 -9.49 -15.82
CA MET A 1093 -8.93 -9.94 -14.44
C MET A 1093 -10.36 -10.46 -14.24
N SER A 1094 -11.18 -10.58 -15.27
CA SER A 1094 -12.62 -10.89 -15.14
C SER A 1094 -12.92 -12.29 -14.60
N TYR A 1095 -11.94 -13.20 -14.65
CA TYR A 1095 -12.04 -14.54 -14.05
C TYR A 1095 -12.17 -14.50 -12.52
N ASP A 1096 -11.63 -13.47 -11.85
CA ASP A 1096 -11.79 -13.23 -10.41
C ASP A 1096 -12.41 -11.85 -10.17
N ARG A 1097 -13.67 -11.84 -9.70
CA ARG A 1097 -14.41 -10.61 -9.37
C ARG A 1097 -13.65 -9.68 -8.41
N LYS A 1098 -12.90 -10.23 -7.45
CA LYS A 1098 -12.11 -9.44 -6.50
C LYS A 1098 -10.99 -8.70 -7.22
N LEU A 1099 -10.30 -9.36 -8.14
CA LEU A 1099 -9.22 -8.75 -8.92
C LEU A 1099 -9.78 -7.73 -9.92
N LYS A 1100 -10.84 -8.07 -10.67
CA LYS A 1100 -11.52 -7.13 -11.58
C LYS A 1100 -11.88 -5.82 -10.90
N ASN A 1101 -12.46 -5.86 -9.70
CA ASN A 1101 -12.81 -4.67 -8.94
C ASN A 1101 -11.58 -3.95 -8.34
N ALA A 1102 -10.54 -4.70 -7.99
CA ALA A 1102 -9.31 -4.14 -7.45
C ALA A 1102 -8.53 -3.32 -8.49
N VAL A 1103 -8.69 -3.57 -9.79
CA VAL A 1103 -8.03 -2.80 -10.86
C VAL A 1103 -8.34 -1.31 -10.73
N SER A 1104 -9.61 -0.93 -10.87
CA SER A 1104 -10.02 0.49 -10.83
C SER A 1104 -9.75 1.13 -9.47
N GLN A 1105 -10.00 0.39 -8.38
CA GLN A 1105 -9.70 0.88 -7.03
C GLN A 1105 -8.21 1.19 -6.86
N SER A 1106 -7.33 0.33 -7.38
CA SER A 1106 -5.89 0.53 -7.24
C SER A 1106 -5.37 1.76 -7.98
N ILE A 1107 -5.98 2.12 -9.12
CA ILE A 1107 -5.62 3.32 -9.87
C ILE A 1107 -6.14 4.58 -9.18
N MET A 1108 -7.39 4.56 -8.67
CA MET A 1108 -7.93 5.69 -7.89
C MET A 1108 -7.06 5.95 -6.64
N GLU A 1109 -6.71 4.91 -5.89
CA GLU A 1109 -5.84 5.05 -4.70
C GLU A 1109 -4.42 5.50 -5.05
N LEU A 1110 -3.90 5.14 -6.23
CA LEU A 1110 -2.58 5.58 -6.69
C LEU A 1110 -2.60 7.09 -6.92
N LEU A 1111 -3.60 7.59 -7.66
CA LEU A 1111 -3.75 9.03 -7.92
C LEU A 1111 -4.04 9.81 -6.63
N GLU A 1112 -4.83 9.24 -5.72
CA GLU A 1112 -5.12 9.86 -4.42
C GLU A 1112 -3.86 10.09 -3.56
N ARG A 1113 -2.91 9.15 -3.60
CA ARG A 1113 -1.61 9.29 -2.91
C ARG A 1113 -0.73 10.37 -3.53
N GLU A 1114 -0.86 10.59 -4.83
CA GLU A 1114 -0.16 11.65 -5.56
C GLU A 1114 -0.91 13.00 -5.48
N GLY A 1115 -2.05 13.08 -4.78
CA GLY A 1115 -2.78 14.32 -4.56
C GLY A 1115 -3.88 14.63 -5.58
N PHE A 1116 -4.40 13.63 -6.30
CA PHE A 1116 -5.50 13.78 -7.26
C PHE A 1116 -6.71 12.95 -6.85
N ILE A 1117 -7.91 13.38 -7.24
CA ILE A 1117 -9.12 12.56 -7.12
C ILE A 1117 -9.58 12.21 -8.53
N LEU A 1118 -9.67 10.91 -8.81
CA LEU A 1118 -10.15 10.36 -10.07
C LEU A 1118 -11.55 9.79 -9.87
N LYS A 1119 -12.50 10.22 -10.70
CA LYS A 1119 -13.87 9.72 -10.74
C LYS A 1119 -14.14 9.12 -12.12
N TRP A 1120 -14.87 8.01 -12.13
CA TRP A 1120 -15.35 7.38 -13.36
C TRP A 1120 -16.85 7.17 -13.28
N GLU A 1121 -17.49 7.24 -14.44
CA GLU A 1121 -18.82 6.71 -14.65
C GLU A 1121 -18.74 5.28 -15.21
N MET A 1122 -19.77 4.49 -14.99
CA MET A 1122 -19.89 3.13 -15.52
C MET A 1122 -21.00 3.09 -16.56
N ASN A 1123 -20.69 2.67 -17.78
CA ASN A 1123 -21.71 2.53 -18.83
C ASN A 1123 -22.51 1.21 -18.70
N SER A 1124 -23.50 1.03 -19.58
CA SER A 1124 -24.34 -0.18 -19.65
C SER A 1124 -23.57 -1.47 -19.94
N HIS A 1125 -22.37 -1.38 -20.53
CA HIS A 1125 -21.49 -2.51 -20.83
C HIS A 1125 -20.49 -2.81 -19.70
N HIS A 1126 -20.67 -2.21 -18.51
CA HIS A 1126 -19.75 -2.36 -17.36
C HIS A 1126 -18.31 -1.89 -17.61
N GLN A 1127 -18.15 -0.96 -18.55
CA GLN A 1127 -16.89 -0.28 -18.83
C GLN A 1127 -16.86 1.09 -18.15
N LEU A 1128 -15.68 1.47 -17.69
CA LEU A 1128 -15.41 2.80 -17.16
C LEU A 1128 -15.37 3.81 -18.29
N CYS A 1129 -15.99 4.97 -18.09
CA CYS A 1129 -16.06 6.08 -19.04
C CYS A 1129 -16.06 7.42 -18.28
N ASN A 1130 -16.00 8.53 -19.02
CA ASN A 1130 -16.10 9.90 -18.50
C ASN A 1130 -15.18 10.16 -17.30
N ALA A 1131 -13.89 9.82 -17.45
CA ALA A 1131 -12.90 10.05 -16.41
C ALA A 1131 -12.82 11.54 -16.06
N THR A 1132 -12.95 11.86 -14.78
CA THR A 1132 -12.85 13.23 -14.27
C THR A 1132 -11.72 13.28 -13.25
N ILE A 1133 -10.78 14.21 -13.42
CA ILE A 1133 -9.64 14.40 -12.52
C ILE A 1133 -9.69 15.79 -11.90
N GLU A 1134 -9.60 15.84 -10.58
CA GLU A 1134 -9.49 17.07 -9.78
C GLU A 1134 -8.23 17.00 -8.90
N SER A 1135 -7.65 18.16 -8.58
CA SER A 1135 -6.55 18.24 -7.60
C SER A 1135 -7.12 18.12 -6.19
N ARG A 1136 -6.40 17.52 -5.24
CA ARG A 1136 -6.75 17.65 -3.82
C ARG A 1136 -6.45 19.06 -3.36
N VAL A 1137 -7.27 19.55 -2.44
CA VAL A 1137 -7.12 20.88 -1.85
C VAL A 1137 -6.45 20.82 -0.48
N VAL A 1138 -5.63 21.82 -0.20
CA VAL A 1138 -5.09 22.12 1.13
C VAL A 1138 -6.00 23.16 1.78
N HIS A 1139 -6.37 22.91 3.03
CA HIS A 1139 -7.16 23.84 3.82
C HIS A 1139 -6.23 24.70 4.68
N HIS A 1140 -6.30 26.02 4.53
CA HIS A 1140 -5.48 26.95 5.29
C HIS A 1140 -6.21 27.46 6.53
N LEU A 1141 -5.45 27.91 7.53
CA LEU A 1141 -5.94 28.59 8.73
C LEU A 1141 -7.07 27.87 9.49
N GLY A 1142 -7.03 26.52 9.50
CA GLY A 1142 -7.98 25.69 10.25
C GLY A 1142 -9.35 25.51 9.58
N ASP A 1143 -9.42 25.57 8.24
CA ASP A 1143 -10.65 25.33 7.45
C ASP A 1143 -11.82 26.28 7.80
N LYS A 1144 -11.46 27.51 8.17
CA LYS A 1144 -12.41 28.57 8.50
C LYS A 1144 -13.24 28.98 7.27
N THR A 1145 -14.52 29.29 7.50
CA THR A 1145 -15.49 29.67 6.47
C THR A 1145 -15.81 31.17 6.48
N PHE A 1146 -15.78 31.80 5.32
CA PHE A 1146 -15.97 33.24 5.14
C PHE A 1146 -17.21 33.50 4.28
N PRO A 1147 -18.13 34.39 4.70
CA PRO A 1147 -19.33 34.69 3.91
C PRO A 1147 -18.99 35.46 2.64
N LEU A 1148 -19.74 35.22 1.56
CA LEU A 1148 -19.66 36.00 0.34
C LEU A 1148 -20.52 37.26 0.44
N LYS A 1149 -20.10 38.36 -0.21
CA LYS A 1149 -20.83 39.63 -0.23
C LYS A 1149 -22.17 39.53 -0.97
N ALA A 1150 -22.22 38.76 -2.06
CA ALA A 1150 -23.40 38.62 -2.92
C ALA A 1150 -24.50 37.73 -2.30
N ASP A 1151 -24.12 36.70 -1.54
CA ASP A 1151 -25.05 35.84 -0.82
C ASP A 1151 -24.49 35.52 0.57
N LYS A 1152 -25.09 36.09 1.61
CA LYS A 1152 -24.68 35.87 3.02
C LYS A 1152 -24.88 34.41 3.49
N ARG A 1153 -25.62 33.58 2.74
CA ARG A 1153 -25.78 32.14 3.00
C ARG A 1153 -24.69 31.30 2.32
N ALA A 1154 -24.00 31.86 1.32
CA ALA A 1154 -22.88 31.21 0.66
C ALA A 1154 -21.57 31.52 1.41
N PHE A 1155 -20.74 30.50 1.59
CA PHE A 1155 -19.45 30.60 2.28
C PHE A 1155 -18.33 30.06 1.40
N CYS A 1156 -17.17 30.72 1.45
CA CYS A 1156 -15.93 30.22 0.88
C CYS A 1156 -14.95 29.82 1.98
N ARG A 1157 -13.92 29.09 1.61
CA ARG A 1157 -12.79 28.70 2.47
C ARG A 1157 -11.51 29.14 1.77
N ILE A 1158 -10.45 29.37 2.55
CA ILE A 1158 -9.12 29.61 1.96
C ILE A 1158 -8.52 28.24 1.66
N THR A 1159 -8.71 27.79 0.41
CA THR A 1159 -8.21 26.53 -0.11
C THR A 1159 -7.17 26.76 -1.18
N GLU A 1160 -6.19 25.88 -1.28
CA GLU A 1160 -5.17 25.87 -2.34
C GLU A 1160 -5.20 24.51 -3.03
N SER A 1161 -5.28 24.46 -4.36
CA SER A 1161 -5.07 23.20 -5.08
C SER A 1161 -3.61 22.78 -4.96
N LEU A 1162 -3.36 21.50 -4.64
CA LEU A 1162 -2.00 20.97 -4.53
C LEU A 1162 -1.21 21.04 -5.84
N HIS A 1163 -1.91 20.99 -6.96
CA HIS A 1163 -1.34 20.89 -8.31
C HIS A 1163 -1.89 21.99 -9.22
N SER A 1164 -1.11 22.38 -10.22
CA SER A 1164 -1.54 23.36 -11.23
C SER A 1164 -2.66 22.81 -12.11
N ASP A 1165 -3.47 23.70 -12.65
CA ASP A 1165 -4.52 23.34 -13.62
C ASP A 1165 -3.93 22.71 -14.91
N ALA A 1166 -2.75 23.19 -15.35
CA ALA A 1166 -2.03 22.58 -16.47
C ALA A 1166 -1.67 21.12 -16.19
N PHE A 1167 -1.20 20.80 -14.99
CA PHE A 1167 -0.89 19.43 -14.57
C PHE A 1167 -2.16 18.55 -14.53
N VAL A 1168 -3.24 19.05 -13.92
CA VAL A 1168 -4.53 18.33 -13.88
C VAL A 1168 -5.03 18.04 -15.30
N LYS A 1169 -4.92 19.01 -16.22
CA LYS A 1169 -5.30 18.84 -17.64
C LYS A 1169 -4.47 17.81 -18.38
N MET A 1170 -3.15 17.77 -18.17
CA MET A 1170 -2.29 16.73 -18.75
C MET A 1170 -2.69 15.33 -18.29
N LEU A 1171 -2.95 15.16 -16.98
CA LEU A 1171 -3.42 13.88 -16.46
C LEU A 1171 -4.82 13.53 -16.97
N ALA A 1172 -5.75 14.49 -17.02
CA ALA A 1172 -7.09 14.24 -17.54
C ALA A 1172 -7.02 13.79 -19.01
N ALA A 1173 -6.16 14.43 -19.82
CA ALA A 1173 -5.89 14.01 -21.18
C ALA A 1173 -5.34 12.58 -21.26
N ALA A 1174 -4.41 12.20 -20.36
CA ALA A 1174 -3.90 10.83 -20.26
C ALA A 1174 -5.02 9.80 -19.99
N PHE A 1175 -6.06 10.17 -19.25
CA PHE A 1175 -7.20 9.28 -19.01
C PHE A 1175 -8.27 9.32 -20.10
N GLY A 1176 -8.08 10.11 -21.16
CA GLY A 1176 -9.11 10.38 -22.17
C GLY A 1176 -10.33 11.08 -21.57
N GLY A 1177 -10.13 11.86 -20.51
CA GLY A 1177 -11.16 12.47 -19.68
C GLY A 1177 -11.07 13.99 -19.61
N ALA A 1178 -11.78 14.56 -18.64
CA ALA A 1178 -11.85 16.00 -18.40
C ALA A 1178 -11.22 16.38 -17.05
N ALA A 1179 -10.54 17.53 -17.04
CA ALA A 1179 -10.10 18.16 -15.80
C ALA A 1179 -11.31 18.88 -15.17
N HIS A 1180 -11.52 18.66 -13.88
CA HIS A 1180 -12.49 19.44 -13.11
C HIS A 1180 -11.74 20.56 -12.38
N PRO A 1181 -12.02 21.83 -12.69
CA PRO A 1181 -11.36 22.94 -12.03
C PRO A 1181 -11.85 23.05 -10.59
N ASN A 1182 -10.92 23.12 -9.65
CA ASN A 1182 -11.26 23.44 -8.26
C ASN A 1182 -11.47 24.95 -8.13
N GLN A 1183 -12.47 25.33 -7.34
CA GLN A 1183 -12.50 26.67 -6.77
C GLN A 1183 -11.48 26.74 -5.63
N ASP A 1184 -10.44 27.55 -5.81
CA ASP A 1184 -9.36 27.73 -4.86
C ASP A 1184 -8.89 29.19 -4.83
N ILE A 1185 -7.87 29.48 -4.01
CA ILE A 1185 -7.35 30.83 -3.83
C ILE A 1185 -6.79 31.46 -5.11
N GLY A 1186 -6.35 30.64 -6.07
CA GLY A 1186 -5.85 31.11 -7.37
C GLY A 1186 -6.96 31.72 -8.22
N THR A 1187 -8.16 31.13 -8.16
CA THR A 1187 -9.34 31.55 -8.93
C THR A 1187 -10.31 32.45 -8.14
N LEU A 1188 -10.20 32.48 -6.81
CA LEU A 1188 -11.06 33.27 -5.93
C LEU A 1188 -10.86 34.78 -6.14
N ASP A 1189 -11.95 35.50 -6.40
CA ASP A 1189 -11.97 36.95 -6.33
C ASP A 1189 -12.11 37.41 -4.86
N LEU A 1190 -11.00 37.89 -4.30
CA LEU A 1190 -10.92 38.34 -2.91
C LEU A 1190 -11.83 39.53 -2.62
N GLN A 1191 -12.28 40.28 -3.63
CA GLN A 1191 -13.20 41.40 -3.46
C GLN A 1191 -14.63 40.94 -3.15
N THR A 1192 -15.00 39.73 -3.55
CA THR A 1192 -16.33 39.13 -3.31
C THR A 1192 -16.50 38.57 -1.90
N VAL A 1193 -15.41 38.43 -1.14
CA VAL A 1193 -15.42 37.86 0.22
C VAL A 1193 -15.68 38.96 1.25
N ASN A 1194 -16.59 38.71 2.19
CA ASN A 1194 -16.84 39.62 3.31
C ASN A 1194 -15.93 39.28 4.51
N TRP A 1195 -14.73 39.84 4.50
CA TRP A 1195 -13.72 39.65 5.54
C TRP A 1195 -14.15 40.21 6.91
N GLU A 1196 -14.94 41.29 6.93
CA GLU A 1196 -15.43 41.93 8.16
C GLU A 1196 -16.57 41.15 8.81
N GLY A 1197 -17.50 40.60 8.02
CA GLY A 1197 -18.60 39.76 8.52
C GLY A 1197 -18.13 38.47 9.19
N ALA A 1198 -16.94 37.97 8.84
CA ALA A 1198 -16.30 36.85 9.52
C ALA A 1198 -15.79 37.22 10.94
N LYS A 1199 -15.40 38.48 11.17
CA LYS A 1199 -14.98 38.98 12.50
C LYS A 1199 -16.10 38.84 13.53
N ALA A 1200 -17.33 39.25 13.17
CA ALA A 1200 -18.50 39.15 14.05
C ALA A 1200 -18.88 37.70 14.41
N LYS A 1201 -18.76 36.77 13.44
CA LYS A 1201 -19.11 35.34 13.63
C LYS A 1201 -18.18 34.61 14.60
N TRP A 1202 -16.89 34.94 14.62
CA TRP A 1202 -15.91 34.28 15.50
C TRP A 1202 -15.62 35.03 16.80
N ALA A 1203 -15.96 36.32 16.86
CA ALA A 1203 -15.99 37.06 18.12
C ALA A 1203 -17.22 36.70 18.98
N GLY A 1204 -18.35 36.30 18.36
CA GLY A 1204 -19.60 35.98 19.05
C GLY A 1204 -19.79 34.53 19.52
N SER A 1205 -18.87 33.61 19.20
CA SER A 1205 -18.85 32.24 19.72
C SER A 1205 -18.09 32.11 21.05
N GLN A 1206 -18.29 33.10 21.93
CA GLN A 1206 -17.71 33.18 23.28
C GLN A 1206 -18.37 32.19 24.24
#